data_AF-A0A957VJR3-F1
#
_entry.id   AF-A0A957VJR3-F1
#
_cell.length_a   1.000
_cell.length_b   1.000
_cell.length_c   1.000
_cell.angle_alpha   90.00
_cell.angle_beta   90.00
_cell.angle_gamma   90.00
#
_symmetry.space_group_name_H-M   'P 1'
#
loop_
_entity.id
_entity.type
_entity.pdbx_description
1 polymer ?
#
loop_
_entity_poly.entity_id
_entity_poly.type
_entity_poly.pdbx_seq_one_letter_code
_entity_poly.pdbx_strand_id
1 'polypeptide(L)'
;DDILTQRLAHLGLDLPRFRAILSTPAAALQTQHAAPPPWLADLLAAYADPITPLPEPGDDEYGFLEVARPLIDRACADLDVCVDELAATYAELPFDPAAIADLLLENLLGPLLMRLGRTMVLELNVARLLDQLEGDTTAARFHSFIARLQDPAAAQAILADYPVLARQLAICIDQWRAVSDEFLRRLCADWPDLCRHFSPAADPGPLVELVGGAGDTHRGGRAVMIAEFASGLRIVYKPKSLAVDRHFQDLLVWLNAHGCEPPLQPLTVLDRHAYGWVEFVAHRGCDTRAQVRRYYRRQGAYLALLYAINASDFHLENLIAAGEQPILIDLETLFNPEFERFDAADAVANAAQRMLDSVLVVGMLPQRLWSDYAYGGIDISGLGGEEGQLSPDRLPTPDAVGTDEMRYVRARTPLAAEANRPMLKDVVTSAVDYADDLLAGFRAMYGLLRQHRAELLADDGPLARFADDETRLLLRPTRTYDQLLFESFHPDMLHDELARELHWDRLWLVVPARPYMAGVVPVEQADLRRGDIPVFTTRPASLQLYGAEGEPIPGVLTETGMAVARRRMARLDAADMAHPEWIIRCTLATVAPSGRGFDHPRPQPAARAVRHGAPDLDPAALRGELLTAARGVADQLLDSAIEGDDDITWLGLTPLPEEYWDLAPLEMDLYGGVAGITLFLA
;
A
#
# COMPACT_ATOMS: atom_id res chain seq x y z
N ASP A 1 -31.58 9.01 -9.11
CA ASP A 1 -32.31 9.87 -8.15
C ASP A 1 -32.00 9.56 -6.68
N ASP A 2 -31.79 8.30 -6.30
CA ASP A 2 -31.46 7.93 -4.91
C ASP A 2 -30.03 8.37 -4.47
N ILE A 3 -28.99 8.08 -5.27
CA ILE A 3 -27.59 8.39 -4.92
C ILE A 3 -27.34 9.89 -4.68
N LEU A 4 -27.85 10.77 -5.56
CA LEU A 4 -27.69 12.22 -5.40
C LEU A 4 -28.36 12.69 -4.11
N THR A 5 -29.52 12.12 -3.77
CA THR A 5 -30.24 12.45 -2.54
C THR A 5 -29.43 12.01 -1.31
N GLN A 6 -28.86 10.81 -1.33
CA GLN A 6 -27.97 10.31 -0.25
C GLN A 6 -26.71 11.18 -0.11
N ARG A 7 -26.06 11.53 -1.22
CA ARG A 7 -24.90 12.41 -1.26
C ARG A 7 -25.20 13.79 -0.68
N LEU A 8 -26.34 14.39 -1.05
CA LEU A 8 -26.75 15.70 -0.51
C LEU A 8 -27.14 15.62 0.97
N ALA A 9 -27.82 14.55 1.38
CA ALA A 9 -28.23 14.36 2.77
C ALA A 9 -27.02 14.29 3.72
N HIS A 10 -25.91 13.69 3.28
CA HIS A 10 -24.67 13.68 4.05
C HIS A 10 -24.13 15.10 4.32
N LEU A 11 -24.29 16.03 3.36
CA LEU A 11 -23.92 17.44 3.52
C LEU A 11 -24.95 18.24 4.33
N GLY A 12 -26.00 17.59 4.87
CA GLY A 12 -27.12 18.28 5.51
C GLY A 12 -27.94 19.14 4.53
N LEU A 13 -27.91 18.78 3.24
CA LEU A 13 -28.60 19.47 2.16
C LEU A 13 -29.72 18.63 1.58
N ASP A 14 -30.80 19.29 1.18
CA ASP A 14 -31.77 18.74 0.24
C ASP A 14 -31.55 19.36 -1.15
N LEU A 15 -32.21 18.80 -2.17
CA LEU A 15 -32.07 19.27 -3.55
C LEU A 15 -32.48 20.76 -3.73
N PRO A 16 -33.58 21.25 -3.11
CA PRO A 16 -33.92 22.68 -3.14
C PRO A 16 -32.85 23.59 -2.56
N ARG A 17 -32.30 23.26 -1.38
CA ARG A 17 -31.27 24.05 -0.70
C ARG A 17 -29.96 24.02 -1.49
N PHE A 18 -29.59 22.87 -2.03
CA PHE A 18 -28.42 22.75 -2.91
C PHE A 18 -28.54 23.67 -4.14
N ARG A 19 -29.70 23.66 -4.82
CA ARG A 19 -29.96 24.58 -5.95
C ARG A 19 -29.92 26.05 -5.54
N ALA A 20 -30.44 26.39 -4.35
CA ALA A 20 -30.39 27.75 -3.83
C ALA A 20 -28.95 28.22 -3.60
N ILE A 21 -28.09 27.37 -3.00
CA ILE A 21 -26.67 27.65 -2.80
C ILE A 21 -25.98 27.89 -4.14
N LEU A 22 -26.15 26.98 -5.12
CA LEU A 22 -25.57 27.13 -6.46
C LEU A 22 -26.02 28.39 -7.20
N SER A 23 -27.22 28.89 -6.91
CA SER A 23 -27.74 30.13 -7.49
C SER A 23 -27.29 31.40 -6.77
N THR A 24 -26.59 31.27 -5.64
CA THR A 24 -26.15 32.42 -4.83
C THR A 24 -24.87 33.02 -5.43
N PRO A 25 -24.84 34.32 -5.80
CA PRO A 25 -23.64 34.95 -6.32
C PRO A 25 -22.48 34.94 -5.31
N ALA A 26 -21.24 34.77 -5.77
CA ALA A 26 -20.05 34.73 -4.92
C ALA A 26 -19.94 35.94 -3.97
N ALA A 27 -20.26 37.15 -4.45
CA ALA A 27 -20.25 38.36 -3.61
C ALA A 27 -21.24 38.27 -2.43
N ALA A 28 -22.40 37.63 -2.61
CA ALA A 28 -23.37 37.43 -1.54
C ALA A 28 -22.86 36.40 -0.52
N LEU A 29 -22.19 35.33 -0.98
CA LEU A 29 -21.53 34.36 -0.09
C LEU A 29 -20.40 35.02 0.71
N GLN A 30 -19.57 35.85 0.08
CA GLN A 30 -18.51 36.59 0.76
C GLN A 30 -19.05 37.51 1.86
N THR A 31 -20.19 38.19 1.60
CA THR A 31 -20.82 39.04 2.61
C THR A 31 -21.36 38.25 3.81
N GLN A 32 -21.76 37.00 3.59
CA GLN A 32 -22.21 36.08 4.64
C GLN A 32 -21.05 35.49 5.45
N HIS A 33 -19.84 35.46 4.89
CA HIS A 33 -18.61 34.96 5.51
C HIS A 33 -17.59 36.08 5.70
N ALA A 34 -17.84 36.96 6.67
CA ALA A 34 -17.08 38.21 6.85
C ALA A 34 -15.63 38.04 7.32
N ALA A 35 -15.26 36.89 7.90
CA ALA A 35 -13.89 36.60 8.32
C ALA A 35 -13.20 35.69 7.31
N PRO A 36 -11.94 35.98 6.89
CA PRO A 36 -11.18 35.07 6.06
C PRO A 36 -10.93 33.75 6.79
N PRO A 37 -10.89 32.61 6.07
CA PRO A 37 -10.54 31.34 6.68
C PRO A 37 -9.09 31.38 7.21
N PRO A 38 -8.76 30.60 8.27
CA PRO A 38 -7.43 30.64 8.90
C PRO A 38 -6.27 30.50 7.92
N TRP A 39 -6.33 29.49 7.03
CA TRP A 39 -5.29 29.26 6.02
C TRP A 39 -5.01 30.48 5.13
N LEU A 40 -6.03 31.30 4.82
CA LEU A 40 -5.87 32.49 4.00
C LEU A 40 -5.25 33.63 4.81
N ALA A 41 -5.63 33.76 6.08
CA ALA A 41 -5.01 34.73 6.98
C ALA A 41 -3.52 34.42 7.18
N ASP A 42 -3.16 33.15 7.36
CA ASP A 42 -1.78 32.70 7.52
C ASP A 42 -0.97 32.93 6.25
N LEU A 43 -1.54 32.64 5.08
CA LEU A 43 -0.93 32.90 3.78
C LEU A 43 -0.67 34.39 3.56
N LEU A 44 -1.67 35.25 3.80
CA LEU A 44 -1.51 36.69 3.64
C LEU A 44 -0.46 37.26 4.60
N ALA A 45 -0.40 36.74 5.82
CA ALA A 45 0.60 37.15 6.81
C ALA A 45 2.02 36.69 6.41
N ALA A 46 2.20 35.46 5.94
CA ALA A 46 3.51 34.97 5.48
C ALA A 46 4.09 35.83 4.36
N TYR A 47 3.25 36.28 3.42
CA TYR A 47 3.67 37.17 2.33
C TYR A 47 3.85 38.64 2.73
N ALA A 48 3.44 39.04 3.94
CA ALA A 48 3.67 40.38 4.46
C ALA A 48 5.05 40.53 5.12
N ASP A 49 5.68 39.41 5.51
CA ASP A 49 6.98 39.39 6.17
C ASP A 49 8.13 39.62 5.16
N PRO A 50 9.26 40.21 5.57
CA PRO A 50 10.41 40.40 4.70
C PRO A 50 11.00 39.06 4.29
N ILE A 51 10.99 38.74 2.99
CA ILE A 51 11.62 37.53 2.45
C ILE A 51 13.14 37.73 2.39
N THR A 52 13.90 36.76 2.88
CA THR A 52 15.35 36.72 2.66
C THR A 52 15.62 36.04 1.32
N PRO A 53 16.28 36.70 0.34
CA PRO A 53 16.61 36.07 -0.93
C PRO A 53 17.57 34.89 -0.72
N LEU A 54 17.27 33.74 -1.32
CA LEU A 54 18.18 32.59 -1.36
C LEU A 54 19.34 32.78 -2.36
N PRO A 55 20.47 32.07 -2.16
CA PRO A 55 21.43 31.80 -3.23
C PRO A 55 20.81 30.83 -4.25
N GLU A 56 21.07 31.11 -5.54
CA GLU A 56 20.61 30.47 -6.79
C GLU A 56 19.49 29.39 -6.66
N PRO A 57 18.29 29.64 -7.20
CA PRO A 57 17.22 28.65 -7.20
C PRO A 57 17.64 27.40 -7.99
N GLY A 58 17.02 26.25 -7.68
CA GLY A 58 17.31 24.99 -8.37
C GLY A 58 17.12 25.10 -9.89
N ASP A 59 18.04 24.50 -10.65
CA ASP A 59 17.99 24.41 -12.13
C ASP A 59 16.92 23.41 -12.62
N ASP A 60 16.07 22.90 -11.73
CA ASP A 60 15.07 21.87 -11.97
C ASP A 60 13.69 22.25 -11.36
N GLU A 61 12.79 21.27 -11.22
CA GLU A 61 11.43 21.50 -10.72
C GLU A 61 11.38 22.09 -9.30
N TYR A 62 12.43 21.90 -8.49
CA TYR A 62 12.45 22.45 -7.14
C TYR A 62 12.50 23.98 -7.14
N GLY A 63 12.92 24.63 -8.23
CA GLY A 63 12.80 26.08 -8.40
C GLY A 63 11.35 26.57 -8.31
N PHE A 64 10.36 25.73 -8.62
CA PHE A 64 8.95 26.09 -8.49
C PHE A 64 8.49 26.30 -7.05
N LEU A 65 9.23 25.79 -6.06
CA LEU A 65 8.91 25.97 -4.64
C LEU A 65 9.04 27.42 -4.17
N GLU A 66 9.68 28.29 -4.94
CA GLU A 66 9.75 29.74 -4.67
C GLU A 66 8.35 30.37 -4.48
N VAL A 67 7.33 29.85 -5.17
CA VAL A 67 5.93 30.31 -4.99
C VAL A 67 5.36 30.01 -3.59
N ALA A 68 5.94 29.05 -2.86
CA ALA A 68 5.53 28.70 -1.51
C ALA A 68 6.54 29.17 -0.45
N ARG A 69 7.64 29.81 -0.88
CA ARG A 69 8.77 30.15 -0.01
C ARG A 69 8.40 30.88 1.28
N PRO A 70 7.55 31.93 1.28
CA PRO A 70 7.22 32.63 2.52
C PRO A 70 6.52 31.75 3.55
N LEU A 71 5.71 30.78 3.09
CA LEU A 71 5.04 29.82 3.97
C LEU A 71 6.04 28.83 4.55
N ILE A 72 6.99 28.35 3.73
CA ILE A 72 8.05 27.42 4.15
C ILE A 72 8.94 28.09 5.22
N ASP A 73 9.41 29.32 4.95
CA ASP A 73 10.28 30.07 5.88
C ASP A 73 9.59 30.28 7.23
N ARG A 74 8.31 30.65 7.21
CA ARG A 74 7.54 30.83 8.44
C ARG A 74 7.35 29.53 9.20
N ALA A 75 7.10 28.42 8.51
CA ALA A 75 6.95 27.12 9.15
C ALA A 75 8.28 26.62 9.76
N CYS A 76 9.43 26.93 9.12
CA CYS A 76 10.75 26.66 9.68
C CYS A 76 11.01 27.52 10.92
N ALA A 77 10.66 28.82 10.90
CA ALA A 77 10.79 29.69 12.07
C ALA A 77 9.92 29.22 13.25
N ASP A 78 8.72 28.72 12.98
CA ASP A 78 7.87 28.11 14.01
C ASP A 78 8.46 26.81 14.58
N LEU A 79 9.21 26.05 13.76
CA LEU A 79 9.91 24.85 14.19
C LEU A 79 11.12 25.20 15.06
N ASP A 80 11.85 26.28 14.77
CA ASP A 80 12.94 26.79 15.61
C ASP A 80 12.44 27.11 17.03
N VAL A 81 11.23 27.67 17.16
CA VAL A 81 10.60 27.90 18.47
C VAL A 81 10.38 26.58 19.22
N CYS A 82 9.93 25.52 18.54
CA CYS A 82 9.82 24.19 19.16
C CYS A 82 11.18 23.65 19.61
N VAL A 83 12.21 23.80 18.77
CA VAL A 83 13.57 23.37 19.09
C VAL A 83 14.10 24.09 20.33
N ASP A 84 13.87 25.39 20.44
CA ASP A 84 14.23 26.19 21.62
C ASP A 84 13.49 25.71 22.89
N GLU A 85 12.20 25.38 22.79
CA GLU A 85 11.43 24.80 23.90
C GLU A 85 11.98 23.44 24.34
N LEU A 86 12.36 22.60 23.38
CA LEU A 86 12.96 21.29 23.64
C LEU A 86 14.34 21.45 24.30
N ALA A 87 15.18 22.35 23.81
CA ALA A 87 16.49 22.66 24.38
C ALA A 87 16.40 23.19 25.82
N ALA A 88 15.32 23.90 26.15
CA ALA A 88 15.04 24.35 27.52
C ALA A 88 14.53 23.22 28.43
N THR A 89 13.91 22.18 27.87
CA THR A 89 13.27 21.09 28.62
C THR A 89 14.22 19.91 28.86
N TYR A 90 15.02 19.55 27.87
CA TYR A 90 15.89 18.37 27.90
C TYR A 90 17.36 18.78 28.04
N ALA A 91 18.11 18.05 28.87
CA ALA A 91 19.53 18.34 29.10
C ALA A 91 20.40 18.10 27.86
N GLU A 92 20.02 17.13 27.04
CA GLU A 92 20.67 16.76 25.78
C GLU A 92 19.59 16.50 24.74
N LEU A 93 19.82 16.98 23.52
CA LEU A 93 18.93 16.74 22.38
C LEU A 93 19.52 15.63 21.50
N PRO A 94 18.71 14.70 21.00
CA PRO A 94 19.15 13.61 20.14
C PRO A 94 19.38 14.06 18.69
N PHE A 95 19.61 15.34 18.44
CA PHE A 95 19.80 15.97 17.13
C PHE A 95 20.54 17.29 17.30
N ASP A 96 21.10 17.82 16.20
CA ASP A 96 21.70 19.15 16.17
C ASP A 96 20.61 20.23 15.97
N PRO A 97 20.38 21.13 16.96
CA PRO A 97 19.39 22.20 16.86
C PRO A 97 19.58 23.10 15.63
N ALA A 98 20.81 23.26 15.16
CA ALA A 98 21.11 24.16 14.04
C ALA A 98 20.84 23.54 12.66
N ALA A 99 20.71 22.21 12.57
CA ALA A 99 20.56 21.48 11.30
C ALA A 99 19.22 20.74 11.17
N ILE A 100 18.46 20.62 12.26
CA ILE A 100 17.26 19.78 12.30
C ILE A 100 16.13 20.29 11.39
N ALA A 101 15.99 21.61 11.23
CA ALA A 101 14.98 22.20 10.35
C ALA A 101 15.22 21.84 8.88
N ASP A 102 16.47 21.94 8.41
CA ASP A 102 16.87 21.55 7.05
C ASP A 102 16.63 20.05 6.82
N LEU A 103 16.99 19.22 7.80
CA LEU A 103 16.78 17.77 7.72
C LEU A 103 15.29 17.40 7.60
N LEU A 104 14.42 18.09 8.34
CA LEU A 104 12.98 17.87 8.26
C LEU A 104 12.38 18.43 6.98
N LEU A 105 12.94 19.53 6.44
CA LEU A 105 12.44 20.22 5.25
C LEU A 105 12.52 19.33 4.00
N GLU A 106 13.50 18.43 3.90
CA GLU A 106 13.61 17.47 2.79
C GLU A 106 12.32 16.66 2.59
N ASN A 107 11.61 16.35 3.68
CA ASN A 107 10.36 15.60 3.68
C ASN A 107 9.13 16.42 3.23
N LEU A 108 9.27 17.74 3.04
CA LEU A 108 8.20 18.63 2.55
C LEU A 108 8.28 18.88 1.04
N LEU A 109 9.49 18.85 0.47
CA LEU A 109 9.73 19.33 -0.91
C LEU A 109 8.94 18.51 -1.95
N GLY A 110 8.99 17.18 -1.88
CA GLY A 110 8.26 16.28 -2.77
C GLY A 110 6.74 16.47 -2.71
N PRO A 111 6.12 16.45 -1.51
CA PRO A 111 4.69 16.73 -1.34
C PRO A 111 4.24 18.10 -1.89
N LEU A 112 5.06 19.14 -1.79
CA LEU A 112 4.75 20.45 -2.40
C LEU A 112 4.81 20.40 -3.92
N LEU A 113 5.87 19.81 -4.50
CA LEU A 113 6.01 19.66 -5.95
C LEU A 113 4.84 18.88 -6.56
N MET A 114 4.40 17.80 -5.91
CA MET A 114 3.23 17.03 -6.35
C MET A 114 1.97 17.90 -6.50
N ARG A 115 1.80 18.91 -5.65
CA ARG A 115 0.64 19.81 -5.62
C ARG A 115 0.74 20.94 -6.64
N LEU A 116 1.93 21.53 -6.82
CA LEU A 116 2.10 22.74 -7.62
C LEU A 116 2.71 22.53 -9.01
N GLY A 117 3.41 21.42 -9.25
CA GLY A 117 4.24 21.20 -10.44
C GLY A 117 3.51 21.42 -11.76
N ARG A 118 2.33 20.79 -11.93
CA ARG A 118 1.51 20.95 -13.16
C ARG A 118 1.03 22.38 -13.38
N THR A 119 0.68 23.09 -12.31
CA THR A 119 0.26 24.48 -12.39
C THR A 119 1.43 25.38 -12.77
N MET A 120 2.61 25.17 -12.18
CA MET A 120 3.79 25.98 -12.51
C MET A 120 4.27 25.72 -13.93
N VAL A 121 4.21 24.48 -14.42
CA VAL A 121 4.49 24.15 -15.82
C VAL A 121 3.49 24.84 -16.78
N LEU A 122 2.22 24.91 -16.41
CA LEU A 122 1.22 25.66 -17.18
C LEU A 122 1.55 27.16 -17.20
N GLU A 123 1.82 27.76 -16.04
CA GLU A 123 2.14 29.19 -15.92
C GLU A 123 3.45 29.56 -16.61
N LEU A 124 4.46 28.68 -16.57
CA LEU A 124 5.69 28.81 -17.34
C LEU A 124 5.39 28.90 -18.84
N ASN A 125 4.55 28.00 -19.34
CA ASN A 125 4.13 28.01 -20.74
C ASN A 125 3.29 29.25 -21.09
N VAL A 126 2.41 29.72 -20.20
CA VAL A 126 1.67 30.98 -20.38
C VAL A 126 2.63 32.16 -20.47
N ALA A 127 3.58 32.29 -19.53
CA ALA A 127 4.59 33.35 -19.54
C ALA A 127 5.45 33.31 -20.81
N ARG A 128 5.81 32.11 -21.29
CA ARG A 128 6.51 31.92 -22.57
C ARG A 128 5.70 32.42 -23.76
N LEU A 129 4.41 32.09 -23.83
CA LEU A 129 3.53 32.51 -24.93
C LEU A 129 3.21 34.01 -24.91
N LEU A 130 3.33 34.65 -23.75
CA LEU A 130 3.13 36.09 -23.57
C LEU A 130 4.43 36.91 -23.69
N ASP A 131 5.55 36.27 -24.07
CA ASP A 131 6.88 36.89 -24.16
C ASP A 131 7.30 37.61 -22.85
N GLN A 132 6.98 37.01 -21.70
CA GLN A 132 7.28 37.55 -20.36
C GLN A 132 8.57 36.98 -19.75
N LEU A 133 9.29 36.12 -20.47
CA LEU A 133 10.50 35.45 -20.00
C LEU A 133 11.74 36.05 -20.66
N GLU A 134 12.75 36.36 -19.86
CA GLU A 134 14.03 36.89 -20.33
C GLU A 134 15.04 35.76 -20.60
N GLY A 135 15.87 35.92 -21.63
CA GLY A 135 16.98 35.00 -21.92
C GLY A 135 16.97 34.42 -23.34
N ASP A 136 18.18 34.23 -23.88
CA ASP A 136 18.37 33.75 -25.26
C ASP A 136 18.20 32.22 -25.40
N THR A 137 18.30 31.47 -24.30
CA THR A 137 18.17 30.00 -24.26
C THR A 137 16.91 29.57 -23.52
N THR A 138 16.45 28.34 -23.79
CA THR A 138 15.29 27.75 -23.10
C THR A 138 15.50 27.63 -21.60
N ALA A 139 16.72 27.31 -21.17
CA ALA A 139 17.12 27.28 -19.75
C ALA A 139 17.17 28.68 -19.13
N ALA A 140 17.68 29.69 -19.84
CA ALA A 140 17.70 31.06 -19.33
C ALA A 140 16.28 31.60 -19.10
N ARG A 141 15.34 31.28 -20.00
CA ARG A 141 13.92 31.64 -19.85
C ARG A 141 13.25 30.90 -18.70
N PHE A 142 13.62 29.65 -18.44
CA PHE A 142 13.22 28.93 -17.24
C PHE A 142 13.69 29.65 -15.96
N HIS A 143 14.97 30.00 -15.86
CA HIS A 143 15.49 30.75 -14.71
C HIS A 143 14.84 32.13 -14.54
N SER A 144 14.51 32.81 -15.64
CA SER A 144 13.73 34.06 -15.59
C SER A 144 12.34 33.85 -14.99
N PHE A 145 11.67 32.72 -15.28
CA PHE A 145 10.41 32.36 -14.65
C PHE A 145 10.58 32.11 -13.15
N ILE A 146 11.61 31.35 -12.74
CA ILE A 146 11.87 31.09 -11.32
C ILE A 146 12.18 32.38 -10.55
N ALA A 147 13.02 33.27 -11.12
CA ALA A 147 13.31 34.58 -10.53
C ALA A 147 12.04 35.43 -10.38
N ARG A 148 11.07 35.31 -11.29
CA ARG A 148 9.76 35.97 -11.17
C ARG A 148 8.94 35.41 -9.99
N LEU A 149 9.03 34.12 -9.67
CA LEU A 149 8.34 33.53 -8.52
C LEU A 149 8.87 34.08 -7.18
N GLN A 150 10.08 34.63 -7.15
CA GLN A 150 10.66 35.29 -5.97
C GLN A 150 10.04 36.67 -5.69
N ASP A 151 9.35 37.28 -6.67
CA ASP A 151 8.58 38.52 -6.44
C ASP A 151 7.26 38.18 -5.72
N PRO A 152 7.05 38.65 -4.47
CA PRO A 152 5.83 38.39 -3.71
C PRO A 152 4.56 38.73 -4.48
N ALA A 153 4.56 39.81 -5.26
CA ALA A 153 3.38 40.25 -5.99
C ALA A 153 3.06 39.29 -7.15
N ALA A 154 4.08 38.77 -7.83
CA ALA A 154 3.91 37.81 -8.92
C ALA A 154 3.44 36.45 -8.39
N ALA A 155 4.05 35.95 -7.31
CA ALA A 155 3.63 34.70 -6.68
C ALA A 155 2.19 34.80 -6.12
N GLN A 156 1.84 35.91 -5.46
CA GLN A 156 0.47 36.16 -5.00
C GLN A 156 -0.55 36.21 -6.14
N ALA A 157 -0.20 36.80 -7.29
CA ALA A 157 -1.08 36.84 -8.44
C ALA A 157 -1.42 35.43 -8.94
N ILE A 158 -0.40 34.55 -9.04
CA ILE A 158 -0.61 33.14 -9.39
C ILE A 158 -1.50 32.46 -8.33
N LEU A 159 -1.18 32.59 -7.04
CA LEU A 159 -1.98 31.95 -5.98
C LEU A 159 -3.42 32.49 -5.88
N ALA A 160 -3.65 33.74 -6.26
CA ALA A 160 -4.98 34.33 -6.33
C ALA A 160 -5.81 33.78 -7.49
N ASP A 161 -5.17 33.44 -8.62
CA ASP A 161 -5.81 32.74 -9.73
C ASP A 161 -6.08 31.27 -9.38
N TYR A 162 -5.23 30.63 -8.58
CA TYR A 162 -5.39 29.25 -8.10
C TYR A 162 -5.65 29.16 -6.58
N PRO A 163 -6.80 29.64 -6.06
CA PRO A 163 -7.04 29.71 -4.62
C PRO A 163 -7.10 28.34 -3.93
N VAL A 164 -7.48 27.27 -4.65
CA VAL A 164 -7.45 25.91 -4.10
C VAL A 164 -6.01 25.42 -3.97
N LEU A 165 -5.12 25.76 -4.91
CA LEU A 165 -3.68 25.48 -4.78
C LEU A 165 -3.12 26.17 -3.54
N ALA A 166 -3.39 27.47 -3.38
CA ALA A 166 -2.96 28.25 -2.23
C ALA A 166 -3.37 27.60 -0.90
N ARG A 167 -4.63 27.15 -0.80
CA ARG A 167 -5.13 26.39 0.35
C ARG A 167 -4.42 25.06 0.56
N GLN A 168 -4.16 24.29 -0.50
CA GLN A 168 -3.50 22.99 -0.41
C GLN A 168 -2.03 23.10 0.00
N LEU A 169 -1.33 24.15 -0.44
CA LEU A 169 0.04 24.45 0.02
C LEU A 169 0.04 24.77 1.52
N ALA A 170 -0.86 25.64 1.98
CA ALA A 170 -0.99 25.98 3.39
C ALA A 170 -1.29 24.73 4.26
N ILE A 171 -2.22 23.86 3.82
CA ILE A 171 -2.53 22.60 4.52
C ILE A 171 -1.30 21.68 4.58
N CYS A 172 -0.61 21.49 3.46
CA CYS A 172 0.57 20.61 3.39
C CYS A 172 1.69 21.07 4.33
N ILE A 173 1.94 22.39 4.36
CA ILE A 173 3.01 22.99 5.19
C ILE A 173 2.65 22.91 6.68
N ASP A 174 1.39 23.20 7.04
CA ASP A 174 0.93 23.10 8.43
C ASP A 174 0.96 21.65 8.94
N GLN A 175 0.55 20.68 8.11
CA GLN A 175 0.67 19.26 8.43
C GLN A 175 2.13 18.85 8.66
N TRP A 176 3.03 19.22 7.73
CA TRP A 176 4.46 18.93 7.88
C TRP A 176 5.04 19.51 9.17
N ARG A 177 4.71 20.77 9.48
CA ARG A 177 5.13 21.43 10.72
C ARG A 177 4.63 20.67 11.94
N ALA A 178 3.34 20.33 11.99
CA ALA A 178 2.73 19.63 13.11
C ALA A 178 3.31 18.22 13.32
N VAL A 179 3.55 17.49 12.23
CA VAL A 179 4.17 16.15 12.26
C VAL A 179 5.64 16.25 12.70
N SER A 180 6.37 17.27 12.24
CA SER A 180 7.76 17.52 12.63
C SER A 180 7.88 17.83 14.13
N ASP A 181 7.04 18.74 14.64
CA ASP A 181 6.93 19.05 16.07
C ASP A 181 6.60 17.80 16.90
N GLU A 182 5.59 17.03 16.46
CA GLU A 182 5.20 15.78 17.11
C GLU A 182 6.34 14.75 17.15
N PHE A 183 7.07 14.58 16.05
CA PHE A 183 8.22 13.67 15.97
C PHE A 183 9.34 14.09 16.92
N LEU A 184 9.77 15.36 16.90
CA LEU A 184 10.87 15.84 17.75
C LEU A 184 10.54 15.70 19.24
N ARG A 185 9.31 16.05 19.65
CA ARG A 185 8.86 15.88 21.04
C ARG A 185 8.88 14.43 21.47
N ARG A 186 8.39 13.51 20.62
CA ARG A 186 8.40 12.05 20.90
C ARG A 186 9.81 11.50 20.94
N LEU A 187 10.68 11.90 20.02
CA LEU A 187 12.08 11.49 19.97
C LEU A 187 12.81 11.90 21.25
N CYS A 188 12.69 13.16 21.70
CA CYS A 188 13.29 13.63 22.94
C CYS A 188 12.74 12.90 24.18
N ALA A 189 11.42 12.71 24.25
CA ALA A 189 10.77 12.03 25.38
C ALA A 189 11.21 10.56 25.50
N ASP A 190 11.37 9.87 24.37
CA ASP A 190 11.70 8.45 24.33
C ASP A 190 13.20 8.16 24.29
N TRP A 191 14.05 9.16 24.08
CA TRP A 191 15.49 8.98 23.86
C TRP A 191 16.19 8.04 24.86
N PRO A 192 15.95 8.12 26.18
CA PRO A 192 16.58 7.19 27.14
C PRO A 192 16.18 5.73 26.93
N ASP A 193 14.93 5.48 26.54
CA ASP A 193 14.43 4.14 26.24
C ASP A 193 14.95 3.66 24.88
N LEU A 194 15.01 4.54 23.87
CA LEU A 194 15.59 4.23 22.56
C LEU A 194 17.04 3.78 22.70
N CYS A 195 17.86 4.52 23.45
CA CYS A 195 19.24 4.13 23.74
C CYS A 195 19.31 2.76 24.43
N ARG A 196 18.45 2.51 25.42
CA ARG A 196 18.44 1.25 26.17
C ARG A 196 18.04 0.06 25.31
N HIS A 197 17.06 0.22 24.43
CA HIS A 197 16.49 -0.87 23.65
C HIS A 197 17.23 -1.15 22.34
N PHE A 198 17.70 -0.11 21.65
CA PHE A 198 18.28 -0.25 20.30
C PHE A 198 19.80 -0.09 20.25
N SER A 199 20.43 0.56 21.25
CA SER A 199 21.89 0.72 21.32
C SER A 199 22.43 0.67 22.75
N PRO A 200 22.26 -0.46 23.48
CA PRO A 200 22.64 -0.53 24.90
C PRO A 200 24.17 -0.44 25.15
N ALA A 201 24.99 -0.60 24.10
CA ALA A 201 26.44 -0.69 24.21
C ALA A 201 27.19 0.55 23.69
N ALA A 202 26.49 1.49 23.04
CA ALA A 202 27.10 2.66 22.41
C ALA A 202 26.14 3.84 22.41
N ASP A 203 26.67 5.05 22.55
CA ASP A 203 25.93 6.27 22.29
C ASP A 203 25.60 6.36 20.79
N PRO A 204 24.31 6.48 20.40
CA PRO A 204 23.94 6.61 19.00
C PRO A 204 24.48 7.88 18.33
N GLY A 205 24.77 8.94 19.11
CA GLY A 205 25.04 10.27 18.61
C GLY A 205 23.77 10.99 18.10
N PRO A 206 23.92 12.21 17.54
CA PRO A 206 22.78 12.98 17.04
C PRO A 206 22.16 12.33 15.80
N LEU A 207 20.89 12.65 15.56
CA LEU A 207 20.20 12.40 14.29
C LEU A 207 20.93 13.12 13.16
N VAL A 208 21.23 12.38 12.10
CA VAL A 208 21.96 12.90 10.92
C VAL A 208 21.18 12.75 9.62
N GLU A 209 20.21 11.83 9.57
CA GLU A 209 19.34 11.64 8.42
C GLU A 209 17.93 11.21 8.88
N LEU A 210 16.91 11.69 8.18
CA LEU A 210 15.50 11.36 8.44
C LEU A 210 14.76 11.20 7.12
N VAL A 211 14.54 9.94 6.73
CA VAL A 211 13.75 9.61 5.55
C VAL A 211 12.29 9.50 5.97
N GLY A 212 11.49 10.50 5.65
CA GLY A 212 10.04 10.50 5.79
C GLY A 212 9.35 9.91 4.57
N GLY A 213 8.02 9.73 4.66
CA GLY A 213 7.23 9.22 3.56
C GLY A 213 7.54 7.77 3.18
N ALA A 214 8.05 6.97 4.13
CA ALA A 214 8.25 5.53 3.96
C ALA A 214 6.90 4.76 4.04
N GLY A 215 5.91 5.23 3.28
CA GLY A 215 4.51 4.79 3.28
C GLY A 215 3.55 5.96 3.05
N ASP A 216 2.26 5.63 2.92
CA ASP A 216 1.17 6.60 2.74
C ASP A 216 1.05 7.60 3.90
N THR A 217 0.63 8.83 3.58
CA THR A 217 0.26 9.84 4.60
C THR A 217 -1.18 9.68 5.05
N HIS A 218 -1.39 9.68 6.36
CA HIS A 218 -2.69 9.55 7.00
C HIS A 218 -2.85 10.51 8.17
N ARG A 219 -4.09 10.71 8.66
CA ARG A 219 -4.37 11.35 9.97
C ARG A 219 -3.66 12.71 10.15
N GLY A 220 -3.71 13.57 9.14
CA GLY A 220 -3.08 14.89 9.14
C GLY A 220 -1.61 14.87 8.73
N GLY A 221 -1.26 14.11 7.68
CA GLY A 221 0.10 14.07 7.14
C GLY A 221 1.08 13.14 7.85
N ARG A 222 0.63 12.33 8.81
CA ARG A 222 1.49 11.35 9.51
C ARG A 222 1.87 10.22 8.57
N ALA A 223 3.15 9.92 8.51
CA ALA A 223 3.70 8.78 7.78
C ALA A 223 4.84 8.14 8.58
N VAL A 224 5.22 6.92 8.20
CA VAL A 224 6.40 6.25 8.76
C VAL A 224 7.66 7.04 8.42
N MET A 225 8.58 7.15 9.39
CA MET A 225 9.87 7.80 9.21
C MET A 225 11.00 6.86 9.62
N ILE A 226 12.14 6.92 8.92
CA ILE A 226 13.35 6.17 9.25
C ILE A 226 14.40 7.18 9.72
N ALA A 227 14.78 7.08 10.98
CA ALA A 227 15.77 7.95 11.63
C ALA A 227 17.14 7.27 11.65
N GLU A 228 18.16 7.93 11.11
CA GLU A 228 19.56 7.50 11.17
C GLU A 228 20.38 8.44 12.07
N PHE A 229 21.16 7.86 12.97
CA PHE A 229 22.00 8.57 13.93
C PHE A 229 23.48 8.45 13.56
N ALA A 230 24.32 9.37 14.06
CA ALA A 230 25.73 9.49 13.69
C ALA A 230 26.58 8.21 13.88
N SER A 231 26.15 7.29 14.74
CA SER A 231 26.75 5.96 14.93
C SER A 231 26.45 4.95 13.79
N GLY A 232 25.52 5.26 12.89
CA GLY A 232 24.93 4.36 11.91
C GLY A 232 23.72 3.56 12.43
N LEU A 233 23.28 3.82 13.67
CA LEU A 233 22.02 3.26 14.18
C LEU A 233 20.86 3.79 13.35
N ARG A 234 19.97 2.89 12.91
CA ARG A 234 18.70 3.24 12.28
C ARG A 234 17.52 2.70 13.06
N ILE A 235 16.48 3.51 13.20
CA ILE A 235 15.23 3.15 13.90
C ILE A 235 14.05 3.61 13.05
N VAL A 236 13.02 2.78 12.96
CA VAL A 236 11.76 3.11 12.26
C VAL A 236 10.78 3.70 13.25
N TYR A 237 10.36 4.93 13.02
CA TYR A 237 9.31 5.62 13.74
C TYR A 237 7.96 5.41 13.03
N LYS A 238 6.98 4.88 13.76
CA LYS A 238 5.62 4.67 13.26
C LYS A 238 4.64 5.50 14.09
N PRO A 239 3.97 6.52 13.52
CA PRO A 239 3.00 7.35 14.23
C PRO A 239 1.62 6.67 14.37
N LYS A 240 1.62 5.37 14.69
CA LYS A 240 0.45 4.51 14.90
C LYS A 240 0.72 3.50 16.03
N SER A 241 -0.33 2.95 16.63
CA SER A 241 -0.19 1.92 17.66
C SER A 241 0.63 0.72 17.16
N LEU A 242 1.55 0.22 18.00
CA LEU A 242 2.35 -0.98 17.70
C LEU A 242 1.94 -2.18 18.55
N ALA A 243 0.74 -2.15 19.12
CA ALA A 243 0.21 -3.28 19.90
C ALA A 243 0.16 -4.56 19.05
N VAL A 244 -0.32 -4.45 17.81
CA VAL A 244 -0.37 -5.54 16.84
C VAL A 244 1.03 -6.05 16.48
N ASP A 245 1.98 -5.15 16.19
CA ASP A 245 3.38 -5.53 15.91
C ASP A 245 3.98 -6.29 17.10
N ARG A 246 3.84 -5.77 18.31
CA ARG A 246 4.37 -6.37 19.54
C ARG A 246 3.76 -7.76 19.78
N HIS A 247 2.44 -7.91 19.67
CA HIS A 247 1.78 -9.19 19.83
C HIS A 247 2.15 -10.20 18.75
N PHE A 248 2.41 -9.74 17.52
CA PHE A 248 2.95 -10.59 16.47
C PHE A 248 4.36 -11.09 16.80
N GLN A 249 5.26 -10.22 17.31
CA GLN A 249 6.60 -10.66 17.75
C GLN A 249 6.53 -11.70 18.87
N ASP A 250 5.63 -11.50 19.85
CA ASP A 250 5.38 -12.48 20.92
C ASP A 250 4.86 -13.82 20.37
N LEU A 251 4.00 -13.78 19.34
CA LEU A 251 3.51 -14.97 18.65
C LEU A 251 4.64 -15.71 17.91
N LEU A 252 5.57 -14.99 17.26
CA LEU A 252 6.74 -15.61 16.62
C LEU A 252 7.64 -16.31 17.65
N VAL A 253 7.92 -15.64 18.78
CA VAL A 253 8.67 -16.23 19.90
C VAL A 253 7.99 -17.51 20.39
N TRP A 254 6.66 -17.46 20.57
CA TRP A 254 5.88 -18.61 20.99
C TRP A 254 5.96 -19.75 19.97
N LEU A 255 5.77 -19.49 18.68
CA LEU A 255 5.85 -20.51 17.62
C LEU A 255 7.23 -21.18 17.55
N ASN A 256 8.30 -20.39 17.67
CA ASN A 256 9.67 -20.89 17.72
C ASN A 256 9.88 -21.84 18.91
N ALA A 257 9.36 -21.48 20.09
CA ALA A 257 9.45 -22.33 21.29
C ALA A 257 8.67 -23.65 21.15
N HIS A 258 7.67 -23.71 20.25
CA HIS A 258 6.82 -24.88 20.02
C HIS A 258 7.23 -25.70 18.78
N GLY A 259 8.38 -25.42 18.17
CA GLY A 259 8.95 -26.27 17.13
C GLY A 259 8.86 -25.73 15.71
N CYS A 260 8.68 -24.41 15.53
CA CYS A 260 8.88 -23.78 14.22
C CYS A 260 10.36 -23.87 13.80
N GLU A 261 10.63 -24.65 12.74
CA GLU A 261 11.97 -24.83 12.17
C GLU A 261 11.93 -24.69 10.64
N PRO A 262 12.71 -23.77 10.04
CA PRO A 262 13.62 -22.83 10.68
C PRO A 262 12.92 -21.77 11.55
N PRO A 263 13.56 -21.27 12.61
CA PRO A 263 12.96 -20.26 13.49
C PRO A 263 12.78 -18.94 12.74
N LEU A 264 11.64 -18.29 12.99
CA LEU A 264 11.30 -16.96 12.48
C LEU A 264 11.96 -15.89 13.35
N GLN A 265 12.57 -14.86 12.76
CA GLN A 265 13.26 -13.83 13.53
C GLN A 265 12.26 -12.78 14.05
N PRO A 266 12.09 -12.62 15.38
CA PRO A 266 11.33 -11.50 15.94
C PRO A 266 12.12 -10.20 15.87
N LEU A 267 11.41 -9.08 15.80
CA LEU A 267 11.95 -7.73 15.83
C LEU A 267 11.82 -7.08 17.21
N THR A 268 12.71 -6.18 17.54
CA THR A 268 12.56 -5.28 18.70
C THR A 268 11.52 -4.20 18.40
N VAL A 269 10.49 -4.13 19.24
CA VAL A 269 9.38 -3.16 19.14
C VAL A 269 9.21 -2.43 20.46
N LEU A 270 9.18 -1.10 20.41
CA LEU A 270 8.84 -0.21 21.51
C LEU A 270 7.48 0.45 21.23
N ASP A 271 6.42 -0.14 21.79
CA ASP A 271 5.05 0.37 21.69
C ASP A 271 4.80 1.48 22.73
N ARG A 272 4.32 2.65 22.27
CA ARG A 272 3.89 3.80 23.08
C ARG A 272 2.39 4.03 23.00
N HIS A 273 1.63 2.97 22.71
CA HIS A 273 0.18 2.92 22.56
C HIS A 273 -0.37 3.64 21.33
N ALA A 274 -0.04 4.92 21.13
CA ALA A 274 -0.52 5.72 19.99
C ALA A 274 0.51 5.85 18.86
N TYR A 275 1.76 5.52 19.13
CA TYR A 275 2.90 5.51 18.21
C TYR A 275 3.91 4.46 18.70
N GLY A 276 5.00 4.26 17.98
CA GLY A 276 6.12 3.50 18.52
C GLY A 276 7.33 3.45 17.61
N TRP A 277 8.30 2.65 18.02
CA TRP A 277 9.60 2.52 17.38
C TRP A 277 9.93 1.05 17.12
N VAL A 278 10.44 0.76 15.93
CA VAL A 278 10.81 -0.60 15.51
C VAL A 278 12.27 -0.61 15.06
N GLU A 279 12.98 -1.70 15.32
CA GLU A 279 14.34 -1.86 14.79
C GLU A 279 14.34 -1.76 13.26
N PHE A 280 15.34 -1.07 12.70
CA PHE A 280 15.50 -1.02 11.26
C PHE A 280 16.09 -2.32 10.73
N VAL A 281 15.54 -2.82 9.62
CA VAL A 281 15.96 -4.06 8.99
C VAL A 281 16.49 -3.76 7.60
N ALA A 282 17.78 -3.99 7.39
CA ALA A 282 18.42 -3.83 6.08
C ALA A 282 18.26 -5.10 5.24
N HIS A 283 18.12 -4.93 3.92
CA HIS A 283 18.34 -6.01 2.96
C HIS A 283 19.75 -6.60 3.11
N ARG A 284 19.84 -7.93 3.06
CA ARG A 284 21.13 -8.63 3.03
C ARG A 284 21.04 -9.86 2.12
N GLY A 285 22.12 -10.12 1.38
CA GLY A 285 22.26 -11.33 0.59
C GLY A 285 22.44 -12.61 1.42
N CYS A 286 22.21 -13.75 0.79
CA CYS A 286 22.59 -15.09 1.22
C CYS A 286 23.97 -15.48 0.64
N ASP A 287 24.81 -16.13 1.45
CA ASP A 287 26.13 -16.62 1.03
C ASP A 287 26.05 -18.00 0.35
N THR A 288 25.03 -18.79 0.70
CA THR A 288 24.90 -20.20 0.34
C THR A 288 23.49 -20.54 -0.14
N ARG A 289 23.39 -21.56 -1.01
CA ARG A 289 22.10 -22.10 -1.44
C ARG A 289 21.26 -22.65 -0.27
N ALA A 290 21.90 -23.10 0.80
CA ALA A 290 21.20 -23.58 2.00
C ALA A 290 20.47 -22.44 2.74
N GLN A 291 21.07 -21.24 2.81
CA GLN A 291 20.42 -20.04 3.34
C GLN A 291 19.18 -19.67 2.49
N VAL A 292 19.29 -19.71 1.16
CA VAL A 292 18.14 -19.45 0.27
C VAL A 292 17.02 -20.47 0.47
N ARG A 293 17.34 -21.76 0.62
CA ARG A 293 16.33 -22.79 0.94
C ARG A 293 15.61 -22.49 2.27
N ARG A 294 16.36 -22.07 3.30
CA ARG A 294 15.76 -21.68 4.59
C ARG A 294 14.91 -20.42 4.46
N TYR A 295 15.31 -19.44 3.65
CA TYR A 295 14.50 -18.26 3.33
C TYR A 295 13.12 -18.65 2.80
N TYR A 296 13.05 -19.49 1.76
CA TYR A 296 11.77 -19.91 1.18
C TYR A 296 10.96 -20.80 2.12
N ARG A 297 11.59 -21.63 2.97
CA ARG A 297 10.88 -22.34 4.05
C ARG A 297 10.22 -21.37 5.03
N ARG A 298 10.91 -20.29 5.42
CA ARG A 298 10.32 -19.26 6.29
C ARG A 298 9.20 -18.49 5.60
N GLN A 299 9.33 -18.19 4.31
CA GLN A 299 8.24 -17.61 3.51
C GLN A 299 6.99 -18.51 3.52
N GLY A 300 7.18 -19.81 3.32
CA GLY A 300 6.09 -20.78 3.41
C GLY A 300 5.43 -20.81 4.80
N ALA A 301 6.24 -20.74 5.85
CA ALA A 301 5.76 -20.67 7.22
C ALA A 301 4.94 -19.38 7.49
N TYR A 302 5.42 -18.22 7.04
CA TYR A 302 4.66 -16.97 7.13
C TYR A 302 3.34 -17.06 6.36
N LEU A 303 3.34 -17.59 5.14
CA LEU A 303 2.12 -17.74 4.34
C LEU A 303 1.05 -18.57 5.07
N ALA A 304 1.43 -19.68 5.71
CA ALA A 304 0.51 -20.50 6.49
C ALA A 304 -0.03 -19.77 7.73
N LEU A 305 0.85 -19.06 8.45
CA LEU A 305 0.48 -18.28 9.63
C LEU A 305 -0.49 -17.15 9.28
N LEU A 306 -0.13 -16.33 8.29
CA LEU A 306 -0.92 -15.19 7.81
C LEU A 306 -2.28 -15.62 7.26
N TYR A 307 -2.32 -16.73 6.51
CA TYR A 307 -3.58 -17.33 6.07
C TYR A 307 -4.49 -17.72 7.24
N ALA A 308 -3.94 -18.39 8.26
CA ALA A 308 -4.70 -18.88 9.41
C ALA A 308 -5.32 -17.75 10.24
N ILE A 309 -4.63 -16.60 10.36
CA ILE A 309 -5.11 -15.42 11.10
C ILE A 309 -5.84 -14.39 10.23
N ASN A 310 -6.17 -14.74 8.97
CA ASN A 310 -6.84 -13.87 8.00
C ASN A 310 -6.14 -12.52 7.76
N ALA A 311 -4.84 -12.56 7.57
CA ALA A 311 -4.04 -11.41 7.19
C ALA A 311 -4.12 -11.14 5.67
N SER A 312 -3.90 -9.89 5.27
CA SER A 312 -3.90 -9.45 3.86
C SER A 312 -2.80 -8.42 3.60
N ASP A 313 -2.61 -8.02 2.34
CA ASP A 313 -1.76 -6.89 1.97
C ASP A 313 -0.25 -7.06 2.23
N PHE A 314 0.28 -8.29 2.16
CA PHE A 314 1.73 -8.55 2.24
C PHE A 314 2.38 -8.60 0.85
N HIS A 315 2.35 -7.46 0.15
CA HIS A 315 3.01 -7.24 -1.15
C HIS A 315 4.51 -6.91 -0.98
N LEU A 316 5.22 -6.69 -2.09
CA LEU A 316 6.67 -6.54 -2.15
C LEU A 316 7.25 -5.46 -1.22
N GLU A 317 6.56 -4.37 -0.94
CA GLU A 317 7.11 -3.32 -0.05
C GLU A 317 7.03 -3.70 1.44
N ASN A 318 6.15 -4.64 1.80
CA ASN A 318 5.93 -5.07 3.19
C ASN A 318 6.84 -6.23 3.62
N LEU A 319 7.82 -6.60 2.79
CA LEU A 319 8.75 -7.69 3.05
C LEU A 319 10.21 -7.29 2.76
N ILE A 320 11.11 -7.57 3.71
CA ILE A 320 12.56 -7.39 3.55
C ILE A 320 13.29 -8.74 3.64
N ALA A 321 14.13 -9.03 2.65
CA ALA A 321 15.05 -10.16 2.65
C ALA A 321 16.34 -9.81 3.41
N ALA A 322 16.35 -10.10 4.71
CA ALA A 322 17.48 -9.83 5.60
C ALA A 322 18.44 -11.03 5.71
N GLY A 323 18.97 -11.49 4.57
CA GLY A 323 19.76 -12.71 4.45
C GLY A 323 18.85 -13.91 4.26
N GLU A 324 18.94 -14.91 5.14
CA GLU A 324 18.02 -16.06 5.13
C GLU A 324 16.68 -15.81 5.83
N GLN A 325 16.43 -14.57 6.27
CA GLN A 325 15.28 -14.17 7.06
C GLN A 325 14.36 -13.27 6.22
N PRO A 326 13.17 -13.75 5.80
CA PRO A 326 12.10 -12.87 5.32
C PRO A 326 11.52 -12.14 6.53
N ILE A 327 11.53 -10.81 6.52
CA ILE A 327 11.05 -9.98 7.61
C ILE A 327 9.84 -9.16 7.14
N LEU A 328 8.71 -9.34 7.80
CA LEU A 328 7.50 -8.54 7.58
C LEU A 328 7.63 -7.23 8.34
N ILE A 329 7.48 -6.09 7.64
CA ILE A 329 7.72 -4.76 8.23
C ILE A 329 6.45 -3.96 8.50
N ASP A 330 5.33 -4.30 7.85
CA ASP A 330 4.00 -3.77 8.20
C ASP A 330 3.05 -4.91 8.57
N LEU A 331 2.38 -4.76 9.71
CA LEU A 331 1.57 -5.79 10.36
C LEU A 331 0.17 -5.25 10.70
N GLU A 332 -0.21 -4.11 10.13
CA GLU A 332 -1.47 -3.47 10.46
C GLU A 332 -2.69 -4.20 9.89
N THR A 333 -2.54 -5.01 8.85
CA THR A 333 -3.61 -5.74 8.16
C THR A 333 -3.79 -7.19 8.64
N LEU A 334 -3.50 -7.46 9.92
CA LEU A 334 -3.79 -8.76 10.54
C LEU A 334 -5.27 -8.85 10.97
N PHE A 335 -5.84 -10.06 11.00
CA PHE A 335 -7.21 -10.32 11.43
C PHE A 335 -8.26 -9.48 10.68
N ASN A 336 -8.25 -9.53 9.35
CA ASN A 336 -9.25 -8.82 8.56
C ASN A 336 -10.67 -9.31 8.93
N PRO A 337 -11.62 -8.40 9.20
CA PRO A 337 -13.03 -8.75 9.37
C PRO A 337 -13.68 -9.10 8.05
N GLU A 338 -14.91 -9.61 8.13
CA GLU A 338 -15.75 -9.81 6.97
C GLU A 338 -16.70 -8.61 6.82
N PHE A 339 -16.78 -8.02 5.63
CA PHE A 339 -17.61 -6.85 5.34
C PHE A 339 -18.30 -6.91 3.97
N GLU A 340 -17.89 -7.84 3.10
CA GLU A 340 -18.50 -8.04 1.80
C GLU A 340 -18.44 -9.52 1.42
N ARG A 341 -19.59 -10.09 1.07
CA ARG A 341 -19.67 -11.33 0.31
C ARG A 341 -20.24 -11.02 -1.06
N PHE A 342 -19.62 -11.57 -2.10
CA PHE A 342 -20.24 -11.56 -3.41
C PHE A 342 -21.55 -12.35 -3.37
N ASP A 343 -22.57 -11.84 -4.06
CA ASP A 343 -23.91 -12.46 -4.09
C ASP A 343 -23.83 -13.85 -4.75
N ALA A 344 -24.42 -14.84 -4.11
CA ALA A 344 -24.12 -16.26 -4.34
C ALA A 344 -24.80 -16.88 -5.58
N ALA A 345 -25.53 -16.08 -6.36
CA ALA A 345 -26.32 -16.57 -7.49
C ALA A 345 -25.47 -16.94 -8.72
N ASP A 346 -24.28 -16.37 -8.86
CA ASP A 346 -23.41 -16.50 -10.04
C ASP A 346 -22.13 -17.29 -9.70
N ALA A 347 -21.82 -18.32 -10.51
CA ALA A 347 -20.67 -19.18 -10.26
C ALA A 347 -19.33 -18.44 -10.33
N VAL A 348 -19.19 -17.41 -11.18
CA VAL A 348 -17.98 -16.59 -11.29
C VAL A 348 -17.79 -15.73 -10.05
N ALA A 349 -18.87 -15.15 -9.52
CA ALA A 349 -18.87 -14.42 -8.25
C ALA A 349 -18.48 -15.33 -7.07
N ASN A 350 -19.01 -16.55 -7.02
CA ASN A 350 -18.61 -17.57 -6.04
C ASN A 350 -17.12 -17.97 -6.19
N ALA A 351 -16.61 -18.04 -7.42
CA ALA A 351 -15.21 -18.33 -7.67
C ALA A 351 -14.29 -17.18 -7.22
N ALA A 352 -14.68 -15.92 -7.44
CA ALA A 352 -13.97 -14.76 -6.93
C ALA A 352 -13.95 -14.75 -5.38
N GLN A 353 -15.08 -15.04 -4.73
CA GLN A 353 -15.14 -15.19 -3.27
C GLN A 353 -14.21 -16.31 -2.78
N ARG A 354 -14.17 -17.46 -3.48
CA ARG A 354 -13.28 -18.57 -3.13
C ARG A 354 -11.80 -18.20 -3.26
N MET A 355 -11.44 -17.35 -4.22
CA MET A 355 -10.09 -16.80 -4.31
C MET A 355 -9.76 -15.89 -3.12
N LEU A 356 -10.69 -15.03 -2.70
CA LEU A 356 -10.54 -14.15 -1.52
C LEU A 356 -10.49 -14.92 -0.20
N ASP A 357 -11.15 -16.08 -0.13
CA ASP A 357 -11.09 -16.95 1.05
C ASP A 357 -9.83 -17.82 1.11
N SER A 358 -8.96 -17.73 0.10
CA SER A 358 -7.76 -18.56 -0.04
C SER A 358 -6.47 -17.88 0.42
N VAL A 359 -5.35 -18.58 0.28
CA VAL A 359 -3.99 -18.04 0.52
C VAL A 359 -3.61 -16.86 -0.38
N LEU A 360 -4.36 -16.59 -1.46
CA LEU A 360 -4.14 -15.42 -2.33
C LEU A 360 -4.34 -14.11 -1.59
N VAL A 361 -5.31 -14.04 -0.67
CA VAL A 361 -5.68 -12.81 0.05
C VAL A 361 -4.52 -12.25 0.86
N VAL A 362 -3.55 -13.09 1.23
CA VAL A 362 -2.36 -12.69 1.97
C VAL A 362 -1.50 -11.71 1.17
N GLY A 363 -1.51 -11.76 -0.17
CA GLY A 363 -0.72 -10.86 -1.04
C GLY A 363 0.72 -11.31 -1.30
N MET A 364 1.18 -12.40 -0.67
CA MET A 364 2.54 -12.91 -0.86
C MET A 364 2.73 -13.70 -2.17
N LEU A 365 1.65 -14.28 -2.72
CA LEU A 365 1.74 -15.17 -3.89
C LEU A 365 1.65 -14.38 -5.20
N PRO A 366 2.39 -14.79 -6.25
CA PRO A 366 2.35 -14.13 -7.55
C PRO A 366 0.93 -13.93 -8.08
N GLN A 367 0.58 -12.66 -8.30
CA GLN A 367 -0.65 -12.24 -8.97
C GLN A 367 -0.32 -11.00 -9.78
N ARG A 368 -0.61 -11.05 -11.09
CA ARG A 368 -0.35 -9.91 -11.96
C ARG A 368 -1.46 -8.88 -11.82
N LEU A 369 -1.06 -7.64 -11.60
CA LEU A 369 -1.91 -6.46 -11.64
C LEU A 369 -1.87 -5.86 -13.06
N TRP A 370 -3.05 -5.64 -13.62
CA TRP A 370 -3.23 -5.20 -14.99
C TRP A 370 -3.94 -3.85 -15.05
N SER A 371 -3.60 -3.05 -16.05
CA SER A 371 -4.31 -1.81 -16.42
C SER A 371 -4.81 -1.85 -17.86
N ASP A 372 -4.08 -2.54 -18.73
CA ASP A 372 -4.34 -2.74 -20.15
C ASP A 372 -3.75 -4.12 -20.53
N TYR A 373 -4.57 -4.98 -21.14
CA TYR A 373 -4.18 -6.32 -21.57
C TYR A 373 -3.10 -6.32 -22.68
N ALA A 374 -2.84 -5.16 -23.31
CA ALA A 374 -1.75 -5.01 -24.27
C ALA A 374 -0.35 -4.94 -23.62
N TYR A 375 -0.27 -4.94 -22.29
CA TYR A 375 0.99 -4.96 -21.54
C TYR A 375 0.91 -6.11 -20.52
N GLY A 376 1.93 -6.97 -20.48
CA GLY A 376 2.04 -8.20 -19.65
C GLY A 376 1.82 -8.11 -18.13
N GLY A 377 1.24 -7.02 -17.60
CA GLY A 377 0.93 -6.84 -16.19
C GLY A 377 2.18 -6.71 -15.32
N ILE A 378 2.00 -6.36 -14.05
CA ILE A 378 3.09 -6.35 -13.06
C ILE A 378 2.79 -7.27 -11.90
N ASP A 379 3.80 -7.98 -11.40
CA ASP A 379 3.69 -8.77 -10.19
C ASP A 379 4.21 -7.94 -9.00
N ILE A 380 3.26 -7.51 -8.17
CA ILE A 380 3.52 -6.78 -6.92
C ILE A 380 3.50 -7.69 -5.68
N SER A 381 3.41 -9.00 -5.85
CA SER A 381 3.33 -9.91 -4.70
C SER A 381 4.61 -9.93 -3.88
N GLY A 382 4.52 -10.35 -2.62
CA GLY A 382 5.69 -10.51 -1.73
C GLY A 382 6.77 -11.47 -2.27
N LEU A 383 6.44 -12.41 -3.16
CA LEU A 383 7.40 -13.30 -3.85
C LEU A 383 7.84 -12.78 -5.23
N GLY A 384 7.13 -11.79 -5.77
CA GLY A 384 7.34 -11.14 -7.06
C GLY A 384 8.25 -9.93 -6.99
N GLY A 385 8.01 -8.92 -7.83
CA GLY A 385 8.87 -7.73 -7.91
C GLY A 385 10.11 -7.96 -8.77
N GLU A 386 9.94 -8.21 -10.08
CA GLU A 386 11.08 -8.21 -11.01
C GLU A 386 11.58 -6.78 -11.27
N GLU A 387 12.90 -6.61 -11.29
CA GLU A 387 13.53 -5.35 -11.67
C GLU A 387 13.19 -5.01 -13.12
N GLY A 388 12.90 -3.74 -13.40
CA GLY A 388 12.61 -3.26 -14.76
C GLY A 388 11.16 -3.47 -15.21
N GLN A 389 10.27 -3.96 -14.33
CA GLN A 389 8.83 -3.83 -14.54
C GLN A 389 8.46 -2.37 -14.77
N LEU A 390 7.59 -2.06 -15.74
CA LEU A 390 7.11 -0.70 -15.92
C LEU A 390 5.80 -0.50 -15.17
N SER A 391 5.56 0.71 -14.70
CA SER A 391 4.31 1.11 -14.06
C SER A 391 3.11 0.63 -14.88
N PRO A 392 2.07 0.11 -14.21
CA PRO A 392 0.90 -0.41 -14.89
C PRO A 392 0.14 0.73 -15.57
N ASP A 393 0.03 1.89 -14.94
CA ASP A 393 -0.53 3.07 -15.60
C ASP A 393 0.53 3.91 -16.30
N ARG A 394 0.10 4.69 -17.28
CA ARG A 394 0.89 5.82 -17.79
C ARG A 394 0.77 6.99 -16.81
N LEU A 395 1.84 7.20 -16.06
CA LEU A 395 1.92 8.27 -15.08
C LEU A 395 2.29 9.59 -15.77
N PRO A 396 1.82 10.74 -15.26
CA PRO A 396 2.33 12.05 -15.67
C PRO A 396 3.79 12.18 -15.26
N THR A 397 4.68 12.21 -16.24
CA THR A 397 6.12 12.32 -16.06
C THR A 397 6.59 13.64 -16.66
N PRO A 398 7.40 14.42 -15.93
CA PRO A 398 7.97 15.64 -16.47
C PRO A 398 8.95 15.35 -17.61
N ASP A 399 8.95 16.20 -18.62
CA ASP A 399 9.81 16.16 -19.81
C ASP A 399 10.37 17.56 -20.07
N ALA A 400 11.58 17.63 -20.62
CA ALA A 400 12.34 18.88 -20.81
C ALA A 400 12.50 19.72 -19.52
N VAL A 401 12.76 19.06 -18.38
CA VAL A 401 13.00 19.68 -17.06
C VAL A 401 14.10 20.74 -17.15
N GLY A 402 13.92 21.86 -16.44
CA GLY A 402 14.88 22.98 -16.43
C GLY A 402 14.81 23.89 -17.66
N THR A 403 13.74 23.82 -18.45
CA THR A 403 13.57 24.62 -19.67
C THR A 403 12.17 25.23 -19.78
N ASP A 404 12.02 26.32 -20.54
CA ASP A 404 10.70 26.92 -20.83
C ASP A 404 9.79 26.05 -21.71
N GLU A 405 10.30 24.92 -22.22
CA GLU A 405 9.54 23.90 -22.96
C GLU A 405 9.09 22.71 -22.09
N MET A 406 9.31 22.82 -20.77
CA MET A 406 8.92 21.80 -19.80
C MET A 406 7.42 21.45 -19.92
N ARG A 407 7.11 20.16 -19.82
CA ARG A 407 5.74 19.63 -19.96
C ARG A 407 5.59 18.30 -19.23
N TYR A 408 4.37 17.91 -18.90
CA TYR A 408 4.08 16.55 -18.45
C TYR A 408 3.65 15.67 -19.63
N VAL A 409 4.30 14.52 -19.77
CA VAL A 409 3.95 13.47 -20.73
C VAL A 409 3.42 12.23 -20.01
N ARG A 410 2.56 11.44 -20.65
CA ARG A 410 2.04 10.19 -20.07
C ARG A 410 2.94 9.02 -20.45
N ALA A 411 3.85 8.66 -19.56
CA ALA A 411 4.84 7.59 -19.77
C ALA A 411 4.66 6.45 -18.76
N ARG A 412 5.04 5.23 -19.15
CA ARG A 412 5.23 4.15 -18.18
C ARG A 412 6.65 4.28 -17.63
N THR A 413 6.81 4.27 -16.32
CA THR A 413 8.10 4.47 -15.65
C THR A 413 8.61 3.15 -15.11
N PRO A 414 9.93 2.86 -15.17
CA PRO A 414 10.49 1.69 -14.48
C PRO A 414 10.18 1.75 -12.99
N LEU A 415 9.70 0.64 -12.45
CA LEU A 415 9.55 0.43 -11.01
C LEU A 415 10.90 0.00 -10.44
N ALA A 416 11.25 0.56 -9.28
CA ALA A 416 12.43 0.14 -8.55
C ALA A 416 12.28 -1.32 -8.08
N ALA A 417 13.41 -2.02 -7.97
CA ALA A 417 13.42 -3.31 -7.30
C ALA A 417 13.29 -3.09 -5.79
N GLU A 418 12.42 -3.87 -5.15
CA GLU A 418 12.27 -3.83 -3.70
C GLU A 418 13.19 -4.81 -2.97
N ALA A 419 13.29 -4.62 -1.67
CA ALA A 419 14.11 -5.43 -0.77
C ALA A 419 13.52 -6.82 -0.46
N ASN A 420 12.44 -7.27 -1.11
CA ASN A 420 11.70 -8.48 -0.74
C ASN A 420 12.33 -9.80 -1.22
N ARG A 421 13.29 -9.74 -2.15
CA ARG A 421 13.87 -10.94 -2.78
C ARG A 421 15.25 -11.28 -2.25
N PRO A 422 15.50 -12.57 -1.92
CA PRO A 422 16.82 -13.00 -1.49
C PRO A 422 17.80 -13.00 -2.69
N MET A 423 19.03 -12.61 -2.42
CA MET A 423 20.14 -12.64 -3.39
C MET A 423 21.13 -13.72 -2.99
N LEU A 424 21.63 -14.51 -3.93
CA LEU A 424 22.75 -15.43 -3.73
C LEU A 424 23.97 -14.89 -4.46
N LYS A 425 24.96 -14.38 -3.72
CA LYS A 425 26.16 -13.73 -4.30
C LYS A 425 25.78 -12.68 -5.36
N ASP A 426 24.92 -11.74 -4.96
CA ASP A 426 24.41 -10.63 -5.78
C ASP A 426 23.51 -11.02 -6.97
N VAL A 427 23.10 -12.28 -7.04
CA VAL A 427 22.12 -12.75 -8.03
C VAL A 427 20.78 -13.01 -7.35
N VAL A 428 19.75 -12.27 -7.75
CA VAL A 428 18.38 -12.46 -7.26
C VAL A 428 17.89 -13.88 -7.60
N THR A 429 17.31 -14.58 -6.62
CA THR A 429 16.76 -15.93 -6.85
C THR A 429 15.27 -15.90 -7.19
N SER A 430 14.80 -16.92 -7.92
CA SER A 430 13.38 -17.08 -8.23
C SER A 430 12.67 -17.97 -7.21
N ALA A 431 11.47 -17.58 -6.77
CA ALA A 431 10.64 -18.41 -5.90
C ALA A 431 10.27 -19.76 -6.54
N VAL A 432 10.19 -19.79 -7.88
CA VAL A 432 9.90 -20.99 -8.67
C VAL A 432 10.95 -22.08 -8.44
N ASP A 433 12.23 -21.72 -8.37
CA ASP A 433 13.33 -22.66 -8.16
C ASP A 433 13.32 -23.33 -6.78
N TYR A 434 12.56 -22.76 -5.83
CA TYR A 434 12.47 -23.18 -4.44
C TYR A 434 11.03 -23.49 -4.00
N ALA A 435 10.13 -23.75 -4.96
CA ALA A 435 8.73 -24.06 -4.71
C ALA A 435 8.51 -25.17 -3.67
N ASP A 436 9.33 -26.23 -3.73
CA ASP A 436 9.25 -27.34 -2.78
C ASP A 436 9.69 -26.94 -1.36
N ASP A 437 10.68 -26.05 -1.23
CA ASP A 437 11.12 -25.52 0.07
C ASP A 437 10.04 -24.59 0.66
N LEU A 438 9.40 -23.78 -0.17
CA LEU A 438 8.23 -22.97 0.24
C LEU A 438 7.07 -23.84 0.72
N LEU A 439 6.67 -24.84 -0.06
CA LEU A 439 5.59 -25.75 0.32
C LEU A 439 5.94 -26.58 1.56
N ALA A 440 7.21 -26.97 1.73
CA ALA A 440 7.64 -27.65 2.94
C ALA A 440 7.49 -26.77 4.19
N GLY A 441 7.85 -25.48 4.08
CA GLY A 441 7.63 -24.50 5.14
C GLY A 441 6.15 -24.28 5.47
N PHE A 442 5.33 -24.14 4.44
CA PHE A 442 3.87 -24.00 4.57
C PHE A 442 3.25 -25.18 5.31
N ARG A 443 3.54 -26.41 4.88
CA ARG A 443 3.04 -27.64 5.53
C ARG A 443 3.49 -27.77 6.97
N ALA A 444 4.76 -27.44 7.26
CA ALA A 444 5.31 -27.53 8.60
C ALA A 444 4.58 -26.59 9.57
N MET A 445 4.40 -25.32 9.17
CA MET A 445 3.67 -24.36 9.98
C MET A 445 2.19 -24.71 10.09
N TYR A 446 1.53 -25.10 8.99
CA TYR A 446 0.13 -25.54 9.01
C TYR A 446 -0.09 -26.70 10.00
N GLY A 447 0.81 -27.69 9.99
CA GLY A 447 0.81 -28.79 10.95
C GLY A 447 1.02 -28.34 12.39
N LEU A 448 1.93 -27.39 12.63
CA LEU A 448 2.21 -26.83 13.96
C LEU A 448 0.99 -26.08 14.52
N LEU A 449 0.37 -25.22 13.71
CA LEU A 449 -0.85 -24.48 14.08
C LEU A 449 -2.00 -25.44 14.41
N ARG A 450 -2.15 -26.51 13.62
CA ARG A 450 -3.14 -27.56 13.88
C ARG A 450 -2.87 -28.30 15.19
N GLN A 451 -1.60 -28.65 15.45
CA GLN A 451 -1.19 -29.36 16.65
C GLN A 451 -1.49 -28.58 17.92
N HIS A 452 -1.19 -27.27 17.94
CA HIS A 452 -1.39 -26.42 19.12
C HIS A 452 -2.65 -25.53 19.05
N ARG A 453 -3.60 -25.87 18.17
CA ARG A 453 -4.83 -25.09 17.94
C ARG A 453 -5.59 -24.74 19.22
N ALA A 454 -5.68 -25.68 20.16
CA ALA A 454 -6.42 -25.45 21.41
C ALA A 454 -5.76 -24.38 22.29
N GLU A 455 -4.42 -24.37 22.36
CA GLU A 455 -3.65 -23.38 23.12
C GLU A 455 -3.68 -22.01 22.44
N LEU A 456 -3.55 -21.98 21.11
CA LEU A 456 -3.64 -20.74 20.32
C LEU A 456 -5.01 -20.05 20.47
N LEU A 457 -6.09 -20.85 20.53
CA LEU A 457 -7.47 -20.36 20.61
C LEU A 457 -8.02 -20.17 22.04
N ALA A 458 -7.26 -20.53 23.07
CA ALA A 458 -7.68 -20.35 24.46
C ALA A 458 -7.96 -18.87 24.78
N ASP A 459 -8.79 -18.60 25.78
CA ASP A 459 -9.18 -17.23 26.17
C ASP A 459 -7.98 -16.42 26.69
N ASP A 460 -6.95 -17.09 27.21
CA ASP A 460 -5.65 -16.55 27.60
C ASP A 460 -4.51 -16.94 26.63
N GLY A 461 -4.88 -17.50 25.47
CA GLY A 461 -3.95 -17.94 24.44
C GLY A 461 -3.29 -16.80 23.65
N PRO A 462 -2.24 -17.09 22.87
CA PRO A 462 -1.53 -16.10 22.07
C PRO A 462 -2.43 -15.22 21.18
N LEU A 463 -3.47 -15.80 20.56
CA LEU A 463 -4.34 -15.04 19.66
C LEU A 463 -5.35 -14.16 20.39
N ALA A 464 -5.73 -14.48 21.64
CA ALA A 464 -6.65 -13.66 22.42
C ALA A 464 -6.07 -12.26 22.71
N ARG A 465 -4.73 -12.13 22.72
CA ARG A 465 -4.02 -10.88 22.98
C ARG A 465 -4.29 -9.80 21.92
N PHE A 466 -4.65 -10.20 20.70
CA PHE A 466 -4.94 -9.29 19.59
C PHE A 466 -6.34 -8.68 19.64
N ALA A 467 -7.21 -9.12 20.57
CA ALA A 467 -8.64 -8.79 20.55
C ALA A 467 -8.93 -7.28 20.43
N ASP A 468 -8.12 -6.46 21.11
CA ASP A 468 -8.28 -5.00 21.20
C ASP A 468 -7.23 -4.21 20.40
N ASP A 469 -6.35 -4.88 19.67
CA ASP A 469 -5.32 -4.22 18.87
C ASP A 469 -5.95 -3.42 17.73
N GLU A 470 -5.40 -2.24 17.43
CA GLU A 470 -5.79 -1.49 16.24
C GLU A 470 -5.23 -2.17 14.98
N THR A 471 -6.10 -2.48 14.03
CA THR A 471 -5.77 -3.09 12.73
C THR A 471 -6.39 -2.27 11.60
N ARG A 472 -5.73 -2.18 10.45
CA ARG A 472 -6.18 -1.46 9.25
C ARG A 472 -7.04 -2.37 8.38
N LEU A 473 -8.11 -1.80 7.83
CA LEU A 473 -8.97 -2.43 6.84
C LEU A 473 -8.91 -1.67 5.52
N LEU A 474 -8.53 -2.35 4.44
CA LEU A 474 -8.52 -1.78 3.10
C LEU A 474 -9.87 -1.99 2.41
N LEU A 475 -10.73 -0.98 2.48
CA LEU A 475 -12.01 -0.98 1.74
C LEU A 475 -11.83 -0.66 0.25
N ARG A 476 -10.72 -0.01 -0.10
CA ARG A 476 -10.35 0.37 -1.45
C ARG A 476 -8.82 0.37 -1.57
N PRO A 477 -8.25 -0.07 -2.71
CA PRO A 477 -6.80 -0.04 -2.91
C PRO A 477 -6.23 1.39 -2.86
N THR A 478 -5.10 1.58 -2.17
CA THR A 478 -4.39 2.86 -2.05
C THR A 478 -4.19 3.55 -3.40
N ARG A 479 -3.78 2.80 -4.45
CA ARG A 479 -3.60 3.35 -5.81
C ARG A 479 -4.81 4.12 -6.35
N THR A 480 -6.04 3.74 -5.97
CA THR A 480 -7.23 4.48 -6.40
C THR A 480 -7.27 5.86 -5.75
N TYR A 481 -6.91 5.95 -4.47
CA TYR A 481 -6.80 7.21 -3.75
C TYR A 481 -5.66 8.07 -4.27
N ASP A 482 -4.48 7.48 -4.50
CA ASP A 482 -3.34 8.21 -5.09
C ASP A 482 -3.72 8.83 -6.44
N GLN A 483 -4.39 8.07 -7.29
CA GLN A 483 -4.81 8.57 -8.59
C GLN A 483 -5.82 9.72 -8.46
N LEU A 484 -6.83 9.59 -7.60
CA LEU A 484 -7.79 10.67 -7.35
C LEU A 484 -7.10 11.91 -6.75
N LEU A 485 -6.24 11.71 -5.75
CA LEU A 485 -5.53 12.79 -5.09
C LEU A 485 -4.60 13.51 -6.07
N PHE A 486 -3.79 12.76 -6.82
CA PHE A 486 -2.92 13.31 -7.83
C PHE A 486 -3.74 14.09 -8.85
N GLU A 487 -4.79 13.52 -9.46
CA GLU A 487 -5.60 14.25 -10.44
C GLU A 487 -6.33 15.48 -9.87
N SER A 488 -6.58 15.52 -8.56
CA SER A 488 -7.15 16.69 -7.89
C SER A 488 -6.24 17.93 -7.90
N PHE A 489 -4.94 17.75 -8.17
CA PHE A 489 -3.97 18.84 -8.33
C PHE A 489 -3.81 19.28 -9.79
N HIS A 490 -4.77 18.99 -10.65
CA HIS A 490 -4.76 19.50 -12.02
C HIS A 490 -5.15 20.98 -12.00
N PRO A 491 -4.51 21.87 -12.79
CA PRO A 491 -4.79 23.31 -12.76
C PRO A 491 -6.30 23.64 -12.89
N ASP A 492 -7.04 22.96 -13.76
CA ASP A 492 -8.50 23.12 -13.89
C ASP A 492 -9.30 22.90 -12.60
N MET A 493 -8.81 22.06 -11.69
CA MET A 493 -9.44 21.79 -10.38
C MET A 493 -8.90 22.71 -9.27
N LEU A 494 -7.80 23.43 -9.54
CA LEU A 494 -7.14 24.29 -8.57
C LEU A 494 -7.64 25.75 -8.61
N HIS A 495 -8.42 26.09 -9.64
CA HIS A 495 -9.14 27.38 -9.78
C HIS A 495 -10.39 27.45 -8.88
N ASP A 496 -11.16 26.37 -8.81
CA ASP A 496 -12.48 26.34 -8.18
C ASP A 496 -12.69 25.06 -7.36
N GLU A 497 -12.94 25.21 -6.06
CA GLU A 497 -13.21 24.11 -5.14
C GLU A 497 -14.43 23.29 -5.59
N LEU A 498 -15.42 23.90 -6.24
CA LEU A 498 -16.58 23.16 -6.73
C LEU A 498 -16.19 22.13 -7.81
N ALA A 499 -15.20 22.43 -8.66
CA ALA A 499 -14.69 21.48 -9.64
C ALA A 499 -13.99 20.30 -8.97
N ARG A 500 -13.24 20.57 -7.89
CA ARG A 500 -12.58 19.54 -7.09
C ARG A 500 -13.58 18.70 -6.27
N GLU A 501 -14.65 19.30 -5.76
CA GLU A 501 -15.75 18.59 -5.11
C GLU A 501 -16.46 17.61 -6.06
N LEU A 502 -16.74 18.03 -7.29
CA LEU A 502 -17.27 17.14 -8.32
C LEU A 502 -16.28 16.02 -8.69
N HIS A 503 -14.98 16.26 -8.53
CA HIS A 503 -13.98 15.22 -8.73
C HIS A 503 -14.12 14.08 -7.70
N TRP A 504 -14.29 14.43 -6.43
CA TRP A 504 -14.49 13.49 -5.32
C TRP A 504 -15.80 12.71 -5.41
N ASP A 505 -16.82 13.24 -6.09
CA ASP A 505 -18.11 12.56 -6.24
C ASP A 505 -18.00 11.23 -7.02
N ARG A 506 -16.87 10.97 -7.71
CA ARG A 506 -16.57 9.65 -8.32
C ARG A 506 -16.58 8.49 -7.33
N LEU A 507 -16.25 8.74 -6.06
CA LEU A 507 -16.28 7.71 -5.01
C LEU A 507 -17.69 7.16 -4.77
N TRP A 508 -18.74 7.95 -5.02
CA TRP A 508 -20.13 7.53 -4.86
C TRP A 508 -20.60 6.53 -5.93
N LEU A 509 -19.85 6.33 -7.02
CA LEU A 509 -20.23 5.42 -8.10
C LEU A 509 -20.34 3.96 -7.65
N VAL A 510 -19.66 3.59 -6.57
CA VAL A 510 -19.70 2.22 -6.03
C VAL A 510 -20.93 1.96 -5.16
N VAL A 511 -21.56 3.01 -4.62
CA VAL A 511 -22.63 2.89 -3.60
C VAL A 511 -23.82 2.04 -4.07
N PRO A 512 -24.30 2.12 -5.33
CA PRO A 512 -25.38 1.25 -5.79
C PRO A 512 -25.06 -0.24 -5.73
N ALA A 513 -23.80 -0.61 -5.98
CA ALA A 513 -23.33 -1.99 -5.92
C ALA A 513 -22.95 -2.39 -4.49
N ARG A 514 -22.50 -1.43 -3.67
CA ARG A 514 -22.04 -1.62 -2.28
C ARG A 514 -22.68 -0.58 -1.36
N PRO A 515 -23.93 -0.79 -0.90
CA PRO A 515 -24.67 0.22 -0.13
C PRO A 515 -23.98 0.67 1.16
N TYR A 516 -23.19 -0.20 1.81
CA TYR A 516 -22.42 0.16 3.01
C TYR A 516 -21.42 1.30 2.75
N MET A 517 -20.97 1.49 1.51
CA MET A 517 -20.04 2.56 1.14
C MET A 517 -20.66 3.95 1.28
N ALA A 518 -21.99 4.08 1.36
CA ALA A 518 -22.63 5.38 1.60
C ALA A 518 -22.19 6.05 2.91
N GLY A 519 -21.86 5.25 3.94
CA GLY A 519 -21.29 5.74 5.20
C GLY A 519 -19.77 5.94 5.17
N VAL A 520 -19.07 5.28 4.24
CA VAL A 520 -17.60 5.28 4.10
C VAL A 520 -17.12 6.44 3.24
N VAL A 521 -17.76 6.65 2.08
CA VAL A 521 -17.35 7.65 1.08
C VAL A 521 -17.14 9.05 1.67
N PRO A 522 -17.99 9.56 2.57
CA PRO A 522 -17.74 10.89 3.10
C PRO A 522 -16.50 11.00 3.98
N VAL A 523 -16.13 9.91 4.66
CA VAL A 523 -14.88 9.80 5.41
C VAL A 523 -13.69 9.76 4.45
N GLU A 524 -13.79 8.99 3.34
CA GLU A 524 -12.79 9.00 2.26
C GLU A 524 -12.56 10.43 1.74
N GLN A 525 -13.64 11.16 1.45
CA GLN A 525 -13.55 12.54 0.95
C GLN A 525 -12.95 13.52 1.96
N ALA A 526 -13.20 13.34 3.26
CA ALA A 526 -12.64 14.20 4.30
C ALA A 526 -11.10 14.12 4.35
N ASP A 527 -10.55 12.90 4.26
CA ASP A 527 -9.11 12.68 4.24
C ASP A 527 -8.47 13.18 2.93
N LEU A 528 -9.07 12.86 1.78
CA LEU A 528 -8.57 13.30 0.47
C LEU A 528 -8.53 14.83 0.32
N ARG A 529 -9.50 15.55 0.88
CA ARG A 529 -9.51 17.04 0.87
C ARG A 529 -8.31 17.64 1.60
N ARG A 530 -7.78 16.93 2.60
CA ARG A 530 -6.57 17.29 3.36
C ARG A 530 -5.28 16.80 2.69
N GLY A 531 -5.40 16.03 1.61
CA GLY A 531 -4.26 15.41 0.93
C GLY A 531 -3.73 14.16 1.63
N ASP A 532 -4.54 13.53 2.50
CA ASP A 532 -4.22 12.24 3.10
C ASP A 532 -4.90 11.10 2.31
N ILE A 533 -4.27 9.94 2.34
CA ILE A 533 -4.91 8.69 1.92
C ILE A 533 -5.89 8.26 3.02
N PRO A 534 -7.15 7.94 2.70
CA PRO A 534 -8.11 7.47 3.68
C PRO A 534 -7.62 6.23 4.44
N VAL A 535 -7.73 6.26 5.76
CA VAL A 535 -7.40 5.12 6.63
C VAL A 535 -8.63 4.67 7.40
N PHE A 536 -8.88 3.37 7.38
CA PHE A 536 -9.93 2.75 8.16
C PHE A 536 -9.33 1.73 9.10
N THR A 537 -9.73 1.78 10.38
CA THR A 537 -9.24 0.85 11.39
C THR A 537 -10.37 0.16 12.12
N THR A 538 -10.06 -1.00 12.69
CA THR A 538 -10.96 -1.79 13.53
C THR A 538 -10.16 -2.51 14.61
N ARG A 539 -10.85 -3.29 15.43
CA ARG A 539 -10.25 -4.20 16.41
C ARG A 539 -10.68 -5.63 16.09
N PRO A 540 -9.78 -6.64 16.17
CA PRO A 540 -10.10 -8.01 15.79
C PRO A 540 -11.35 -8.60 16.46
N ALA A 541 -11.69 -8.21 17.69
CA ALA A 541 -12.89 -8.68 18.39
C ALA A 541 -14.12 -7.78 18.22
N SER A 542 -14.07 -6.76 17.35
CA SER A 542 -15.11 -5.74 17.17
C SER A 542 -15.76 -5.79 15.78
N LEU A 543 -17.01 -5.30 15.70
CA LEU A 543 -17.72 -5.01 14.44
C LEU A 543 -17.76 -3.51 14.13
N GLN A 544 -17.03 -2.70 14.90
CA GLN A 544 -16.93 -1.26 14.68
C GLN A 544 -15.79 -0.96 13.71
N LEU A 545 -16.08 -0.10 12.73
CA LEU A 545 -15.08 0.48 11.84
C LEU A 545 -14.88 1.95 12.24
N TYR A 546 -13.66 2.45 12.15
CA TYR A 546 -13.32 3.84 12.47
C TYR A 546 -12.62 4.49 11.28
N GLY A 547 -12.91 5.77 11.05
CA GLY A 547 -12.11 6.61 10.16
C GLY A 547 -10.89 7.22 10.86
N ALA A 548 -10.16 8.07 10.15
CA ALA A 548 -8.98 8.78 10.69
C ALA A 548 -9.26 9.60 11.96
N GLU A 549 -10.47 10.14 12.12
CA GLU A 549 -10.89 10.98 13.26
C GLU A 549 -11.38 10.17 14.47
N GLY A 550 -11.48 8.84 14.36
CA GLY A 550 -11.88 7.96 15.46
C GLY A 550 -13.39 7.82 15.69
N GLU A 551 -14.22 8.47 14.87
CA GLU A 551 -15.67 8.29 14.90
C GLU A 551 -16.09 6.94 14.28
N PRO A 552 -17.03 6.20 14.89
CA PRO A 552 -17.45 4.90 14.39
C PRO A 552 -18.34 5.03 13.14
N ILE A 553 -18.08 4.18 12.14
CA ILE A 553 -18.85 4.05 10.91
C ILE A 553 -19.75 2.80 11.04
N PRO A 554 -21.07 2.98 11.25
CA PRO A 554 -21.96 1.86 11.55
C PRO A 554 -22.28 1.02 10.31
N GLY A 555 -22.51 -0.28 10.52
CA GLY A 555 -23.14 -1.15 9.53
C GLY A 555 -22.25 -1.60 8.36
N VAL A 556 -20.92 -1.53 8.52
CA VAL A 556 -19.96 -1.99 7.50
C VAL A 556 -19.54 -3.45 7.72
N LEU A 557 -19.16 -3.82 8.95
CA LEU A 557 -18.62 -5.15 9.24
C LEU A 557 -19.74 -6.14 9.61
N THR A 558 -19.68 -7.35 9.05
CA THR A 558 -20.64 -8.44 9.28
C THR A 558 -20.10 -9.53 10.20
N GLU A 559 -18.78 -9.74 10.24
CA GLU A 559 -18.13 -10.70 11.14
C GLU A 559 -16.78 -10.15 11.61
N THR A 560 -16.41 -10.44 12.87
CA THR A 560 -15.16 -9.94 13.46
C THR A 560 -13.96 -10.71 12.92
N GLY A 561 -12.81 -10.05 12.79
CA GLY A 561 -11.58 -10.69 12.32
C GLY A 561 -11.15 -11.89 13.17
N MET A 562 -11.37 -11.79 14.49
CA MET A 562 -11.13 -12.88 15.44
C MET A 562 -12.03 -14.09 15.18
N ALA A 563 -13.30 -13.88 14.81
CA ALA A 563 -14.21 -14.97 14.46
C ALA A 563 -13.79 -15.64 13.15
N VAL A 564 -13.39 -14.86 12.14
CA VAL A 564 -12.87 -15.40 10.87
C VAL A 564 -11.60 -16.23 11.10
N ALA A 565 -10.63 -15.73 11.88
CA ALA A 565 -9.41 -16.45 12.23
C ALA A 565 -9.71 -17.75 13.00
N ARG A 566 -10.62 -17.71 13.98
CA ARG A 566 -11.09 -18.91 14.71
C ARG A 566 -11.70 -19.95 13.78
N ARG A 567 -12.53 -19.51 12.83
CA ARG A 567 -13.14 -20.38 11.81
C ARG A 567 -12.09 -21.04 10.91
N ARG A 568 -11.10 -20.27 10.42
CA ARG A 568 -10.00 -20.82 9.61
C ARG A 568 -9.17 -21.83 10.39
N MET A 569 -8.77 -21.49 11.61
CA MET A 569 -8.04 -22.41 12.48
C MET A 569 -8.79 -23.69 12.81
N ALA A 570 -10.11 -23.61 13.02
CA ALA A 570 -10.94 -24.78 13.29
C ALA A 570 -10.93 -25.78 12.11
N ARG A 571 -10.80 -25.28 10.88
CA ARG A 571 -10.78 -26.07 9.65
C ARG A 571 -9.42 -26.63 9.27
N LEU A 572 -8.35 -26.31 10.00
CA LEU A 572 -7.01 -26.80 9.65
C LEU A 572 -6.93 -28.33 9.75
N ASP A 573 -6.99 -29.01 8.61
CA ASP A 573 -6.88 -30.46 8.50
C ASP A 573 -6.27 -30.89 7.15
N ALA A 574 -6.15 -32.21 6.93
CA ALA A 574 -5.51 -32.74 5.74
C ALA A 574 -6.33 -32.53 4.45
N ALA A 575 -7.66 -32.42 4.55
CA ALA A 575 -8.52 -32.15 3.40
C ALA A 575 -8.49 -30.67 3.03
N ASP A 576 -8.53 -29.78 4.03
CA ASP A 576 -8.43 -28.33 3.83
C ASP A 576 -7.08 -27.92 3.22
N MET A 577 -5.97 -28.55 3.64
CA MET A 577 -4.61 -28.24 3.15
C MET A 577 -4.42 -28.45 1.64
N ALA A 578 -5.19 -29.34 1.00
CA ALA A 578 -5.01 -29.65 -0.42
C ALA A 578 -5.27 -28.45 -1.33
N HIS A 579 -6.25 -27.60 -0.98
CA HIS A 579 -6.63 -26.45 -1.82
C HIS A 579 -5.60 -25.31 -1.77
N PRO A 580 -5.12 -24.83 -0.61
CA PRO A 580 -3.99 -23.91 -0.52
C PRO A 580 -2.74 -24.38 -1.26
N GLU A 581 -2.37 -25.66 -1.14
CA GLU A 581 -1.20 -26.19 -1.85
C GLU A 581 -1.37 -26.13 -3.37
N TRP A 582 -2.57 -26.45 -3.87
CA TRP A 582 -2.88 -26.34 -5.30
C TRP A 582 -2.76 -24.89 -5.78
N ILE A 583 -3.33 -23.93 -5.04
CA ILE A 583 -3.23 -22.50 -5.36
C ILE A 583 -1.77 -22.03 -5.39
N ILE A 584 -0.97 -22.37 -4.38
CA ILE A 584 0.46 -22.01 -4.33
C ILE A 584 1.21 -22.53 -5.57
N ARG A 585 0.92 -23.77 -5.99
CA ARG A 585 1.54 -24.34 -7.20
C ARG A 585 1.07 -23.62 -8.47
N CYS A 586 -0.22 -23.32 -8.57
CA CYS A 586 -0.80 -22.61 -9.71
C CYS A 586 -0.21 -21.21 -9.84
N THR A 587 -0.12 -20.42 -8.78
CA THR A 587 0.46 -19.06 -8.84
C THR A 587 1.95 -19.08 -9.14
N LEU A 588 2.72 -20.03 -8.59
CA LEU A 588 4.12 -20.16 -9.00
C LEU A 588 4.24 -20.52 -10.49
N ALA A 589 3.25 -21.23 -11.05
CA ALA A 589 3.21 -21.56 -12.47
C ALA A 589 3.01 -20.35 -13.39
N THR A 590 2.43 -19.24 -12.90
CA THR A 590 2.17 -18.03 -13.68
C THR A 590 3.40 -17.11 -13.84
N VAL A 591 4.47 -17.34 -13.06
CA VAL A 591 5.70 -16.54 -13.10
C VAL A 591 6.52 -16.79 -14.38
N ALA A 592 6.42 -17.97 -14.99
CA ALA A 592 7.18 -18.32 -16.19
C ALA A 592 6.48 -17.82 -17.48
N PRO A 593 7.15 -17.10 -18.39
CA PRO A 593 6.65 -16.86 -19.73
C PRO A 593 6.44 -18.19 -20.45
N SER A 594 5.37 -18.34 -21.24
CA SER A 594 5.01 -19.60 -21.92
C SER A 594 6.11 -20.14 -22.85
N GLY A 595 7.10 -19.33 -23.22
CA GLY A 595 8.31 -19.74 -23.95
C GLY A 595 9.44 -20.37 -23.12
N ARG A 596 9.42 -20.23 -21.78
CA ARG A 596 10.26 -21.01 -20.86
C ARG A 596 9.36 -21.92 -20.05
N GLY A 597 8.88 -22.98 -20.72
CA GLY A 597 8.26 -24.09 -20.02
C GLY A 597 9.10 -24.44 -18.80
N PHE A 598 8.45 -24.63 -17.66
CA PHE A 598 9.08 -25.09 -16.44
C PHE A 598 10.11 -26.18 -16.76
N ASP A 599 11.39 -25.79 -16.74
CA ASP A 599 12.52 -26.69 -16.53
C ASP A 599 12.60 -26.99 -15.02
N HIS A 600 11.45 -27.18 -14.35
CA HIS A 600 11.42 -28.26 -13.40
C HIS A 600 11.81 -29.50 -14.21
N PRO A 601 12.71 -30.36 -13.72
CA PRO A 601 12.86 -31.68 -14.32
C PRO A 601 11.46 -32.28 -14.27
N ARG A 602 10.71 -32.29 -15.40
CA ARG A 602 9.44 -33.02 -15.58
C ARG A 602 9.62 -34.31 -14.80
N PRO A 603 9.06 -34.53 -13.60
CA PRO A 603 9.62 -35.34 -12.52
C PRO A 603 10.57 -36.45 -13.00
N GLN A 604 11.78 -36.13 -13.45
CA GLN A 604 12.46 -36.84 -14.53
C GLN A 604 11.71 -37.96 -15.33
N PRO A 605 10.40 -37.98 -15.67
CA PRO A 605 9.55 -39.16 -15.35
C PRO A 605 10.28 -40.34 -14.67
N ALA A 606 10.99 -40.10 -13.57
CA ALA A 606 12.02 -40.96 -13.00
C ALA A 606 12.79 -41.84 -14.00
N ALA A 607 13.09 -41.45 -15.25
CA ALA A 607 13.03 -42.32 -16.42
C ALA A 607 12.61 -43.76 -16.03
N ARG A 608 11.36 -43.91 -15.57
CA ARG A 608 10.49 -44.81 -16.28
C ARG A 608 10.61 -44.22 -17.66
N ALA A 609 11.60 -44.72 -18.41
CA ALA A 609 11.34 -45.21 -19.73
C ALA A 609 9.84 -45.42 -19.73
N VAL A 610 9.12 -44.50 -20.37
CA VAL A 610 7.86 -44.88 -20.97
C VAL A 610 8.33 -46.02 -21.83
N ARG A 611 8.31 -47.21 -21.24
CA ARG A 611 8.47 -48.43 -21.97
C ARG A 611 7.29 -48.23 -22.90
N HIS A 612 7.57 -47.93 -24.16
CA HIS A 612 6.62 -48.12 -25.24
C HIS A 612 6.30 -49.63 -25.39
N GLY A 613 6.26 -50.38 -24.28
CA GLY A 613 5.36 -51.49 -24.13
C GLY A 613 4.16 -50.91 -23.41
N ALA A 614 3.07 -50.72 -24.15
CA ALA A 614 1.76 -50.74 -23.53
C ALA A 614 1.76 -51.91 -22.52
N PRO A 615 1.16 -51.75 -21.33
CA PRO A 615 0.90 -52.89 -20.49
C PRO A 615 0.32 -54.00 -21.38
N ASP A 616 0.88 -55.21 -21.33
CA ASP A 616 0.31 -56.38 -22.02
C ASP A 616 -0.94 -56.83 -21.25
N LEU A 617 -1.80 -55.86 -20.96
CA LEU A 617 -3.10 -56.03 -20.36
C LEU A 617 -4.02 -56.51 -21.47
N ASP A 618 -4.78 -57.55 -21.18
CA ASP A 618 -5.90 -57.90 -22.04
C ASP A 618 -6.83 -56.66 -22.20
N PRO A 619 -7.45 -56.45 -23.37
CA PRO A 619 -8.34 -55.33 -23.63
C PRO A 619 -9.38 -55.02 -22.53
N ALA A 620 -9.87 -56.04 -21.81
CA ALA A 620 -10.81 -55.87 -20.70
C ALA A 620 -10.14 -55.22 -19.47
N ALA A 621 -8.91 -55.62 -19.14
CA ALA A 621 -8.16 -55.03 -18.03
C ALA A 621 -7.72 -53.59 -18.34
N LEU A 622 -7.26 -53.32 -19.57
CA LEU A 622 -6.96 -51.96 -20.02
C LEU A 622 -8.19 -51.05 -19.97
N ARG A 623 -9.35 -51.56 -20.44
CA ARG A 623 -10.63 -50.82 -20.33
C ARG A 623 -10.98 -50.51 -18.88
N GLY A 624 -10.75 -51.44 -17.96
CA GLY A 624 -10.97 -51.25 -16.53
C GLY A 624 -10.08 -50.14 -15.93
N GLU A 625 -8.79 -50.10 -16.29
CA GLU A 625 -7.87 -49.06 -15.85
C GLU A 625 -8.23 -47.68 -16.42
N LEU A 626 -8.55 -47.61 -17.72
CA LEU A 626 -8.96 -46.35 -18.36
C LEU A 626 -10.25 -45.79 -17.76
N LEU A 627 -11.24 -46.64 -17.48
CA LEU A 627 -12.47 -46.21 -16.79
C LEU A 627 -12.21 -45.76 -15.36
N THR A 628 -11.30 -46.42 -14.65
CA THR A 628 -10.89 -46.01 -13.30
C THR A 628 -10.20 -44.66 -13.32
N ALA A 629 -9.29 -44.44 -14.27
CA ALA A 629 -8.61 -43.16 -14.44
C ALA A 629 -9.58 -42.04 -14.84
N ALA A 630 -10.48 -42.29 -15.80
CA ALA A 630 -11.50 -41.33 -16.21
C ALA A 630 -12.44 -40.96 -15.06
N ARG A 631 -12.87 -41.94 -14.25
CA ARG A 631 -13.65 -41.68 -13.04
C ARG A 631 -12.88 -40.84 -12.02
N GLY A 632 -11.60 -41.15 -11.80
CA GLY A 632 -10.77 -40.34 -10.90
C GLY A 632 -10.64 -38.87 -11.35
N VAL A 633 -10.54 -38.62 -12.66
CA VAL A 633 -10.57 -37.25 -13.20
C VAL A 633 -11.95 -36.60 -13.03
N ALA A 634 -13.03 -37.34 -13.31
CA ALA A 634 -14.39 -36.85 -13.12
C ALA A 634 -14.66 -36.49 -11.66
N ASP A 635 -14.27 -37.35 -10.71
CA ASP A 635 -14.42 -37.11 -9.27
C ASP A 635 -13.65 -35.84 -8.85
N GLN A 636 -12.42 -35.66 -9.33
CA GLN A 636 -11.63 -34.44 -9.05
C GLN A 636 -12.28 -33.17 -9.62
N LEU A 637 -12.86 -33.24 -10.83
CA LEU A 637 -13.58 -32.12 -11.42
C LEU A 637 -14.84 -31.81 -10.61
N LEU A 638 -15.63 -32.82 -10.24
CA LEU A 638 -16.83 -32.62 -9.43
C LEU A 638 -16.51 -32.05 -8.04
N ASP A 639 -15.45 -32.53 -7.38
CA ASP A 639 -15.02 -32.05 -6.05
C ASP A 639 -14.50 -30.60 -6.06
N SER A 640 -14.02 -30.13 -7.21
CA SER A 640 -13.47 -28.76 -7.37
C SER A 640 -14.43 -27.78 -8.02
N ALA A 641 -15.64 -28.24 -8.37
CA ALA A 641 -16.64 -27.40 -8.99
C ALA A 641 -17.12 -26.28 -8.07
N ILE A 642 -17.49 -25.17 -8.68
CA ILE A 642 -18.01 -23.97 -8.02
C ILE A 642 -19.36 -23.69 -8.66
N GLU A 643 -20.41 -23.95 -7.90
CA GLU A 643 -21.80 -23.83 -8.34
C GLU A 643 -22.32 -22.42 -8.04
N GLY A 644 -23.06 -21.84 -8.98
CA GLY A 644 -24.01 -20.76 -8.73
C GLY A 644 -25.43 -21.33 -8.67
N ASP A 645 -26.45 -20.47 -8.75
CA ASP A 645 -27.86 -20.91 -8.67
C ASP A 645 -28.26 -21.73 -9.91
N ASP A 646 -27.82 -21.28 -11.09
CA ASP A 646 -28.18 -21.86 -12.39
C ASP A 646 -26.95 -22.20 -13.27
N ASP A 647 -25.74 -21.97 -12.78
CA ASP A 647 -24.48 -22.14 -13.52
C ASP A 647 -23.37 -22.80 -12.68
N ILE A 648 -22.25 -23.11 -13.34
CA ILE A 648 -21.11 -23.80 -12.71
C ILE A 648 -19.80 -23.36 -13.37
N THR A 649 -18.75 -23.23 -12.57
CA THR A 649 -17.40 -22.93 -13.03
C THR A 649 -16.34 -23.66 -12.20
N TRP A 650 -15.08 -23.49 -12.59
CA TRP A 650 -13.90 -23.98 -11.89
C TRP A 650 -12.86 -22.87 -11.84
N LEU A 651 -11.95 -22.94 -10.88
CA LEU A 651 -10.71 -22.18 -10.95
C LEU A 651 -9.68 -22.96 -11.77
N GLY A 652 -8.97 -22.27 -12.65
CA GLY A 652 -7.91 -22.88 -13.45
C GLY A 652 -6.90 -21.86 -13.94
N LEU A 653 -5.88 -22.37 -14.64
CA LEU A 653 -4.91 -21.52 -15.30
C LEU A 653 -5.45 -21.14 -16.68
N THR A 654 -5.67 -19.85 -16.89
CA THR A 654 -6.18 -19.29 -18.15
C THR A 654 -5.04 -18.58 -18.88
N PRO A 655 -4.81 -18.85 -20.17
CA PRO A 655 -3.79 -18.16 -20.94
C PRO A 655 -4.21 -16.71 -21.20
N LEU A 656 -3.26 -15.78 -21.05
CA LEU A 656 -3.42 -14.37 -21.36
C LEU A 656 -2.64 -13.99 -22.64
N PRO A 657 -2.94 -12.82 -23.25
CA PRO A 657 -2.11 -12.26 -24.31
C PRO A 657 -0.62 -12.18 -23.88
N GLU A 658 0.30 -12.29 -24.84
CA GLU A 658 1.77 -12.25 -24.62
C GLU A 658 2.38 -13.40 -23.81
N GLU A 659 1.85 -14.63 -23.91
CA GLU A 659 2.44 -15.84 -23.30
C GLU A 659 2.40 -15.89 -21.76
N TYR A 660 1.47 -15.20 -21.10
CA TYR A 660 1.29 -15.31 -19.65
C TYR A 660 0.14 -16.24 -19.28
N TRP A 661 0.13 -16.71 -18.03
CA TRP A 661 -0.97 -17.46 -17.43
C TRP A 661 -1.49 -16.71 -16.22
N ASP A 662 -2.78 -16.84 -15.93
CA ASP A 662 -3.38 -16.33 -14.70
C ASP A 662 -4.25 -17.39 -14.04
N LEU A 663 -4.42 -17.30 -12.72
CA LEU A 663 -5.33 -18.16 -11.97
C LEU A 663 -6.68 -17.45 -11.86
N ALA A 664 -7.67 -17.91 -12.62
CA ALA A 664 -8.97 -17.25 -12.74
C ALA A 664 -10.10 -18.28 -12.86
N PRO A 665 -11.37 -17.85 -12.72
CA PRO A 665 -12.51 -18.66 -13.15
C PRO A 665 -12.38 -19.04 -14.63
N LEU A 666 -12.71 -20.28 -14.97
CA LEU A 666 -12.63 -20.77 -16.35
C LEU A 666 -13.65 -20.07 -17.25
N GLU A 667 -13.23 -19.76 -18.48
CA GLU A 667 -14.09 -19.15 -19.50
C GLU A 667 -15.02 -20.17 -20.18
N MET A 668 -15.97 -19.69 -20.98
CA MET A 668 -16.93 -20.51 -21.72
C MET A 668 -16.40 -20.96 -23.09
N ASP A 669 -15.25 -21.64 -23.12
CA ASP A 669 -14.64 -22.16 -24.34
C ASP A 669 -14.34 -23.67 -24.26
N LEU A 670 -14.05 -24.27 -25.42
CA LEU A 670 -13.78 -25.72 -25.54
C LEU A 670 -12.31 -26.08 -25.25
N TYR A 671 -11.39 -25.13 -25.40
CA TYR A 671 -9.95 -25.37 -25.37
C TYR A 671 -9.41 -25.43 -23.92
N GLY A 672 -9.74 -24.42 -23.12
CA GLY A 672 -9.36 -24.30 -21.71
C GLY A 672 -10.54 -24.09 -20.76
N GLY A 673 -11.76 -24.00 -21.30
CA GLY A 673 -12.92 -23.56 -20.55
C GLY A 673 -13.89 -24.64 -20.09
N VAL A 674 -15.00 -24.18 -19.52
CA VAL A 674 -16.10 -24.97 -18.96
C VAL A 674 -16.67 -25.96 -19.99
N ALA A 675 -16.76 -25.60 -21.27
CA ALA A 675 -17.36 -26.46 -22.30
C ALA A 675 -16.54 -27.75 -22.53
N GLY A 676 -15.21 -27.69 -22.36
CA GLY A 676 -14.35 -28.88 -22.42
C GLY A 676 -14.62 -29.85 -21.27
N ILE A 677 -14.79 -29.33 -20.05
CA ILE A 677 -15.15 -30.12 -18.87
C ILE A 677 -16.53 -30.75 -19.05
N THR A 678 -17.51 -29.98 -19.51
CA THR A 678 -18.86 -30.49 -19.78
C THR A 678 -18.84 -31.61 -20.82
N LEU A 679 -18.06 -31.48 -21.90
CA LEU A 679 -17.91 -32.53 -22.91
C LEU A 679 -17.25 -33.80 -22.37
N PHE A 680 -16.30 -33.66 -21.43
CA PHE A 680 -15.68 -34.82 -20.78
C PHE A 680 -16.65 -35.56 -19.85
N LEU A 681 -17.53 -34.84 -19.16
CA LEU A 681 -18.49 -35.42 -18.21
C LEU A 681 -19.72 -36.04 -18.90
N ALA A 682 -20.04 -35.62 -20.14
CA ALA A 682 -21.13 -36.16 -20.96
C ALA A 682 -20.79 -37.52 -21.59
#